data_AF-A0A4Y7LYN0-F1
#
_entry.id   AF-A0A4Y7LYN0-F1
#
_cell.length_a   1.000
_cell.length_b   1.000
_cell.length_c   1.000
_cell.angle_alpha   90.00
_cell.angle_beta   90.00
_cell.angle_gamma   90.00
#
_symmetry.space_group_name_H-M   'P 1'
#
loop_
_entity.id
_entity.type
_entity.pdbx_description
1 polymer ?
#
loop_
_entity_poly.entity_id
_entity_poly.type
_entity_poly.pdbx_seq_one_letter_code
_entity_poly.pdbx_strand_id
1 'polypeptide(L)'
;MEFQSPIISGSDPSVTNRLNLPSRRMKFSLEKSSNMMGAVSLASPNRHSVSLMSDDLSHTIFEGDPTFTRIGVGLKRKTLDETRVDLTINNLSRKKQNEELMSILLEEEVPGVENVLELFESFLETFQSYAAEHQVFNQCAEYESRTGEQVTALSKLIQMAPQGHSKLAQAQELEQELRFERDTWRLVASLYQDRLNSEFQDSEMESEEIWTELDDATSEDDLVKQLYDKNATIRQAQLVVDWLEQRAADVYHDSHYSQVEFYGDAVAGWENTLHSLISKKRGFNTENVEQNLVTQMDPDAPNREHSRRLHPLDKEDEMRLLRSVFARLRCGQLDEAQQLCFRAGQPFRAAILEGWKLFHDPNMKSRTDVANTKESPSGNPYRDIWKMMTWKECDNEQLSLEERSILALLCGHIKALLPACRSWEDHLWAHLRAMIDHSVEKELRRCVNYKRQLQILPDEYWNQQLTIESIFATLAASRDKTLVTQGRDQYRIIQRYLIMDDVDGLLEEMSSWLNKGDSWSVHLRPHMLRLMAHLSLFFRRIGRGSCDDLIGSILEAYVLQLVNLGRTDLAAVYVGQLPLPEDQIHLYAQCLVIVEEQQENCDDTQRRRLLSLAHQVGLDVNAIAKQVVISLCDQGSQIQHVNDASLQVATSAEDERRIRSLSWLLMDPTMRSQLLIQANTLMRGYLLRRQIEAVKLTLQLIPPDTISVLGEQWESRTGLTDLPAEIEAATREYLCIQAYIDALDAFQEWFTRFHHSKPKKTEISVQQQRGGASAQLSFTENLLKEQHLKQHQVEVLRWQAAVDSVTQTAIDKLYNVLLFPDGGWMADSVAFEDEDTPRKQQQQLLRQTCIPHAALVLCNVLTSTHRYSQCLELANVITSEQQSIYKVCSAEQLAQVTKHLRQAYVRLLDLGESS
;
A
#
# COMPACT_ATOMS: atom_id res chain seq x y z
N MET A 1 5.34 7.78 -67.98
CA MET A 1 5.99 9.08 -68.24
C MET A 1 6.92 9.33 -67.06
N GLU A 2 8.01 8.59 -66.89
CA GLU A 2 9.26 8.63 -67.69
C GLU A 2 9.79 10.05 -67.90
N PHE A 3 10.91 10.37 -67.26
CA PHE A 3 12.09 11.10 -67.75
C PHE A 3 13.12 11.09 -66.60
N GLN A 4 14.02 10.11 -66.53
CA GLN A 4 15.33 9.99 -67.22
C GLN A 4 16.33 11.14 -66.98
N SER A 5 17.51 10.69 -66.58
CA SER A 5 18.74 11.33 -66.09
C SER A 5 19.57 12.06 -67.16
N PRO A 6 20.75 12.59 -66.79
CA PRO A 6 22.02 12.00 -67.27
C PRO A 6 23.07 11.87 -66.14
N ILE A 7 23.88 10.81 -65.95
CA ILE A 7 24.93 10.14 -66.78
C ILE A 7 26.13 11.09 -67.06
N ILE A 8 27.44 10.83 -66.86
CA ILE A 8 28.30 9.74 -66.33
C ILE A 8 29.74 10.31 -66.13
N SER A 9 30.58 9.60 -65.34
CA SER A 9 32.06 9.47 -65.33
C SER A 9 32.77 10.07 -64.10
N GLY A 10 33.65 9.40 -63.37
CA GLY A 10 34.23 8.05 -63.43
C GLY A 10 35.33 7.89 -62.35
N SER A 11 35.66 6.64 -62.03
CA SER A 11 36.88 6.11 -61.36
C SER A 11 37.17 6.40 -59.86
N ASP A 12 36.67 5.52 -58.99
CA ASP A 12 37.38 4.52 -58.13
C ASP A 12 38.59 4.89 -57.21
N PRO A 13 38.91 4.07 -56.17
CA PRO A 13 38.64 4.42 -54.77
C PRO A 13 39.92 4.48 -53.90
N SER A 14 39.85 5.11 -52.72
CA SER A 14 40.49 4.66 -51.46
C SER A 14 40.56 5.75 -50.37
N VAL A 15 40.39 5.29 -49.11
CA VAL A 15 40.77 5.90 -47.81
C VAL A 15 40.00 7.18 -47.41
N THR A 16 39.11 7.15 -46.41
CA THR A 16 39.49 7.39 -45.01
C THR A 16 38.37 7.02 -44.02
N ASN A 17 38.74 6.18 -43.05
CA ASN A 17 38.04 5.88 -41.80
C ASN A 17 38.11 7.04 -40.81
N ARG A 18 36.98 7.40 -40.18
CA ARG A 18 36.79 7.99 -38.83
C ARG A 18 35.29 7.85 -38.49
N LEU A 19 34.78 7.58 -37.30
CA LEU A 19 35.25 7.31 -35.94
C LEU A 19 33.98 6.82 -35.19
N ASN A 20 33.99 5.66 -34.54
CA ASN A 20 33.01 5.31 -33.50
C ASN A 20 33.78 4.71 -32.32
N LEU A 21 33.70 5.38 -31.17
CA LEU A 21 34.35 5.02 -29.92
C LEU A 21 33.52 3.98 -29.14
N PRO A 22 34.14 3.00 -28.47
CA PRO A 22 33.45 1.87 -27.84
C PRO A 22 33.18 2.06 -26.35
N SER A 23 32.01 1.60 -25.90
CA SER A 23 31.67 1.42 -24.49
C SER A 23 32.42 0.21 -23.89
N ARG A 24 33.19 0.48 -22.83
CA ARG A 24 34.02 -0.48 -22.07
C ARG A 24 33.17 -1.60 -21.45
N ARG A 25 33.38 -2.84 -21.90
CA ARG A 25 33.18 -4.05 -21.08
C ARG A 25 34.38 -4.21 -20.14
N MET A 26 34.19 -4.10 -18.83
CA MET A 26 35.20 -4.53 -17.86
C MET A 26 35.20 -6.06 -17.76
N LYS A 27 36.32 -6.67 -18.12
CA LYS A 27 36.63 -8.07 -17.85
C LYS A 27 37.02 -8.21 -16.38
N PHE A 28 36.30 -9.00 -15.59
CA PHE A 28 36.82 -9.50 -14.32
C PHE A 28 37.64 -10.78 -14.59
N SER A 29 38.91 -10.71 -14.19
CA SER A 29 39.89 -11.79 -14.25
C SER A 29 39.65 -12.73 -13.06
N LEU A 30 39.37 -14.01 -13.34
CA LEU A 30 39.40 -15.08 -12.34
C LEU A 30 40.85 -15.37 -11.92
N GLU A 31 41.22 -14.98 -10.70
CA GLU A 31 42.34 -15.63 -9.99
C GLU A 31 41.79 -16.72 -9.08
N LYS A 32 42.20 -17.96 -9.37
CA LYS A 32 42.01 -19.13 -8.53
C LYS A 32 42.77 -18.92 -7.21
N SER A 33 42.07 -18.92 -6.08
CA SER A 33 42.66 -19.26 -4.79
C SER A 33 41.77 -20.26 -4.06
N SER A 34 42.31 -21.46 -3.90
CA SER A 34 41.83 -22.53 -3.05
C SER A 34 42.19 -22.22 -1.59
N ASN A 35 41.22 -22.16 -0.68
CA ASN A 35 41.15 -23.02 0.51
C ASN A 35 40.15 -22.51 1.57
N MET A 36 39.34 -23.48 2.01
CA MET A 36 38.84 -23.70 3.38
C MET A 36 38.08 -22.59 4.10
N MET A 37 36.75 -22.70 4.12
CA MET A 37 35.94 -22.58 5.34
C MET A 37 34.70 -23.47 5.24
N GLY A 38 34.32 -24.06 6.39
CA GLY A 38 33.42 -25.20 6.50
C GLY A 38 31.96 -24.91 6.15
N ALA A 39 31.37 -25.86 5.41
CA ALA A 39 29.94 -25.95 5.20
C ALA A 39 29.26 -26.39 6.51
N VAL A 40 28.62 -25.44 7.19
CA VAL A 40 27.50 -25.75 8.09
C VAL A 40 26.27 -25.83 7.18
N SER A 41 25.81 -27.06 6.94
CA SER A 41 24.59 -27.37 6.20
C SER A 41 23.39 -26.86 6.99
N LEU A 42 22.83 -25.73 6.59
CA LEU A 42 21.47 -25.31 6.94
C LEU A 42 20.54 -26.00 5.93
N ALA A 43 19.87 -27.05 6.41
CA ALA A 43 18.83 -27.76 5.70
C ALA A 43 17.64 -26.82 5.43
N SER A 44 17.37 -26.57 4.16
CA SER A 44 16.11 -26.01 3.67
C SER A 44 15.14 -27.17 3.46
N PRO A 45 13.97 -27.22 4.12
CA PRO A 45 12.87 -28.05 3.63
C PRO A 45 12.30 -27.38 2.37
N ASN A 46 11.71 -28.14 1.46
CA ASN A 46 11.04 -27.66 0.25
C ASN A 46 11.90 -27.26 -0.95
N ARG A 47 12.87 -28.11 -1.31
CA ARG A 47 13.09 -28.40 -2.74
C ARG A 47 12.28 -29.64 -3.09
N HIS A 48 11.02 -29.46 -3.47
CA HIS A 48 10.36 -30.46 -4.30
C HIS A 48 10.94 -30.31 -5.71
N SER A 49 12.07 -31.00 -5.93
CA SER A 49 12.40 -31.48 -7.27
C SER A 49 11.19 -32.20 -7.81
N VAL A 50 10.85 -31.94 -9.08
CA VAL A 50 9.85 -32.63 -9.89
C VAL A 50 9.67 -34.09 -9.44
N SER A 51 8.69 -34.32 -8.58
CA SER A 51 8.18 -35.65 -8.32
C SER A 51 7.14 -35.88 -9.40
N LEU A 52 7.61 -36.29 -10.57
CA LEU A 52 6.83 -37.28 -11.31
C LEU A 52 6.49 -38.38 -10.32
N MET A 53 5.22 -38.80 -10.30
CA MET A 53 4.69 -39.74 -9.33
C MET A 53 5.44 -41.09 -9.38
N SER A 54 6.59 -41.15 -8.72
CA SER A 54 7.39 -42.31 -8.33
C SER A 54 8.73 -41.76 -7.86
N ASP A 55 8.95 -41.78 -6.54
CA ASP A 55 10.18 -42.30 -5.94
C ASP A 55 10.11 -42.06 -4.43
N ASP A 56 9.50 -43.02 -3.72
CA ASP A 56 10.17 -43.68 -2.61
C ASP A 56 9.43 -44.99 -2.26
N LEU A 57 10.21 -46.09 -2.25
CA LEU A 57 9.88 -47.45 -1.78
C LEU A 57 9.09 -48.37 -2.73
N SER A 58 9.67 -48.66 -3.89
CA SER A 58 9.41 -49.91 -4.62
C SER A 58 10.20 -51.08 -4.04
N HIS A 59 10.05 -51.38 -2.74
CA HIS A 59 10.44 -52.68 -2.21
C HIS A 59 9.45 -53.15 -1.12
N THR A 60 8.92 -54.35 -1.34
CA THR A 60 8.15 -55.22 -0.42
C THR A 60 6.63 -55.10 -0.37
N ILE A 61 5.94 -55.25 -1.51
CA ILE A 61 4.62 -55.91 -1.52
C ILE A 61 4.60 -56.80 -2.77
N PHE A 62 4.30 -58.09 -2.60
CA PHE A 62 4.38 -59.19 -3.59
C PHE A 62 5.70 -59.99 -3.67
N GLU A 63 6.19 -60.47 -2.53
CA GLU A 63 6.68 -61.85 -2.47
C GLU A 63 5.83 -62.62 -1.46
N GLY A 64 5.28 -63.76 -1.89
CA GLY A 64 4.24 -64.48 -1.17
C GLY A 64 4.75 -65.20 0.07
N ASP A 65 3.94 -65.17 1.12
CA ASP A 65 3.94 -66.22 2.14
C ASP A 65 2.49 -66.51 2.57
N PRO A 66 1.95 -67.73 2.31
CA PRO A 66 0.55 -68.05 2.55
C PRO A 66 0.36 -68.52 4.00
N THR A 67 0.41 -67.61 4.97
CA THR A 67 0.08 -67.97 6.36
C THR A 67 -0.43 -66.78 7.18
N PHE A 68 -1.64 -66.30 6.89
CA PHE A 68 -2.38 -65.43 7.82
C PHE A 68 -3.42 -66.25 8.60
N THR A 69 -2.95 -66.97 9.61
CA THR A 69 -3.78 -67.41 10.74
C THR A 69 -3.03 -67.17 12.05
N ARG A 70 -3.70 -66.47 12.98
CA ARG A 70 -3.35 -66.23 14.40
C ARG A 70 -2.19 -65.27 14.72
N ILE A 71 -2.54 -64.00 14.88
CA ILE A 71 -2.16 -63.14 16.02
C ILE A 71 -3.45 -62.39 16.38
N GLY A 72 -4.13 -62.56 17.52
CA GLY A 72 -3.60 -62.66 18.87
C GLY A 72 -3.78 -61.31 19.58
N VAL A 73 -5.03 -61.03 19.97
CA VAL A 73 -5.54 -59.95 20.85
C VAL A 73 -4.47 -59.23 21.69
N GLY A 74 -4.38 -57.90 21.55
CA GLY A 74 -3.44 -57.09 22.34
C GLY A 74 -3.68 -55.57 22.34
N LEU A 75 -4.90 -55.07 22.18
CA LEU A 75 -5.23 -53.66 22.44
C LEU A 75 -5.79 -53.51 23.87
N LYS A 76 -5.01 -52.89 24.75
CA LYS A 76 -5.43 -52.54 26.12
C LYS A 76 -6.63 -51.60 26.07
N ARG A 77 -7.78 -52.04 26.59
CA ARG A 77 -8.89 -51.14 26.97
C ARG A 77 -8.37 -50.17 28.05
N LYS A 78 -8.39 -48.86 27.77
CA LYS A 78 -8.15 -47.83 28.78
C LYS A 78 -9.20 -47.92 29.90
N THR A 79 -8.77 -47.76 31.15
CA THR A 79 -9.62 -47.85 32.34
C THR A 79 -10.40 -46.55 32.59
N LEU A 80 -11.60 -46.65 33.17
CA LEU A 80 -12.55 -45.56 33.42
C LEU A 80 -11.97 -44.32 34.17
N ASP A 81 -10.86 -44.46 34.89
CA ASP A 81 -10.20 -43.35 35.58
C ASP A 81 -9.33 -42.49 34.65
N GLU A 82 -8.75 -43.05 33.57
CA GLU A 82 -8.00 -42.28 32.58
C GLU A 82 -8.93 -41.35 31.78
N THR A 83 -10.13 -41.83 31.44
CA THR A 83 -11.17 -41.01 30.80
C THR A 83 -11.64 -39.85 31.68
N ARG A 84 -11.50 -39.97 33.02
CA ARG A 84 -11.94 -38.95 33.98
C ARG A 84 -10.92 -37.82 34.13
N VAL A 85 -9.63 -38.14 34.05
CA VAL A 85 -8.54 -37.14 33.98
C VAL A 85 -8.58 -36.39 32.64
N ASP A 86 -8.80 -37.09 31.53
CA ASP A 86 -8.99 -36.48 30.20
C ASP A 86 -10.21 -35.55 30.14
N LEU A 87 -11.32 -35.93 30.78
CA LEU A 87 -12.51 -35.06 30.94
C LEU A 87 -12.22 -33.80 31.78
N THR A 88 -11.34 -33.90 32.79
CA THR A 88 -11.03 -32.77 33.68
C THR A 88 -10.06 -31.79 33.02
N ILE A 89 -9.08 -32.30 32.26
CA ILE A 89 -8.16 -31.50 31.43
C ILE A 89 -8.93 -30.80 30.30
N ASN A 90 -9.84 -31.50 29.63
CA ASN A 90 -10.72 -30.92 28.61
C ASN A 90 -11.67 -29.86 29.19
N ASN A 91 -12.15 -30.02 30.43
CA ASN A 91 -12.99 -29.03 31.08
C ASN A 91 -12.21 -27.78 31.51
N LEU A 92 -10.95 -27.91 31.95
CA LEU A 92 -10.07 -26.76 32.22
C LEU A 92 -9.68 -26.02 30.94
N SER A 93 -9.38 -26.74 29.86
CA SER A 93 -9.13 -26.18 28.53
C SER A 93 -10.35 -25.44 28.00
N ARG A 94 -11.56 -26.01 28.12
CA ARG A 94 -12.82 -25.35 27.76
C ARG A 94 -13.10 -24.10 28.59
N LYS A 95 -12.74 -24.09 29.87
CA LYS A 95 -12.94 -22.93 30.74
C LYS A 95 -12.00 -21.78 30.36
N LYS A 96 -10.74 -22.10 30.03
CA LYS A 96 -9.76 -21.14 29.53
C LYS A 96 -10.13 -20.62 28.13
N GLN A 97 -10.59 -21.49 27.24
CA GLN A 97 -11.15 -21.12 25.94
C GLN A 97 -12.38 -20.22 26.07
N ASN A 98 -13.26 -20.46 27.04
CA ASN A 98 -14.43 -19.61 27.28
C ASN A 98 -14.05 -18.25 27.90
N GLU A 99 -13.01 -18.17 28.73
CA GLU A 99 -12.48 -16.91 29.27
C GLU A 99 -11.81 -16.07 28.18
N GLU A 100 -11.05 -16.70 27.29
CA GLU A 100 -10.44 -16.08 26.10
C GLU A 100 -11.51 -15.62 25.10
N LEU A 101 -12.56 -16.43 24.88
CA LEU A 101 -13.72 -16.06 24.09
C LEU A 101 -14.45 -14.84 24.67
N MET A 102 -14.65 -14.81 25.99
CA MET A 102 -15.31 -13.69 26.66
C MET A 102 -14.44 -12.43 26.62
N SER A 103 -13.11 -12.54 26.68
CA SER A 103 -12.21 -11.40 26.49
C SER A 103 -12.33 -10.82 25.08
N ILE A 104 -12.32 -11.67 24.06
CA ILE A 104 -12.43 -11.29 22.64
C ILE A 104 -13.82 -10.70 22.31
N LEU A 105 -14.87 -11.16 22.98
CA LEU A 105 -16.24 -10.65 22.82
C LEU A 105 -16.51 -9.34 23.58
N LEU A 106 -15.63 -8.96 24.51
CA LEU A 106 -15.74 -7.73 25.31
C LEU A 106 -14.97 -6.54 24.70
N GLU A 107 -14.14 -6.77 23.67
CA GLU A 107 -13.41 -5.70 22.96
C GLU A 107 -14.33 -4.98 21.95
N GLU A 108 -14.26 -3.64 21.94
CA GLU A 108 -15.09 -2.79 21.05
C GLU A 108 -14.70 -2.92 19.57
N GLU A 109 -13.53 -3.47 19.25
CA GLU A 109 -12.97 -3.60 17.91
C GLU A 109 -13.33 -4.95 17.23
N VAL A 110 -12.92 -5.17 15.98
CA VAL A 110 -13.12 -6.45 15.28
C VAL A 110 -11.94 -7.37 15.65
N PRO A 111 -12.18 -8.57 16.20
CA PRO A 111 -11.10 -9.46 16.64
C PRO A 111 -10.07 -9.71 15.53
N GLY A 112 -8.80 -9.40 15.81
CA GLY A 112 -7.67 -9.67 14.92
C GLY A 112 -7.42 -8.67 13.79
N VAL A 113 -8.26 -7.64 13.60
CA VAL A 113 -8.05 -6.64 12.53
C VAL A 113 -6.83 -5.75 12.81
N GLU A 114 -6.59 -5.37 14.06
CA GLU A 114 -5.41 -4.57 14.43
C GLU A 114 -4.11 -5.33 14.16
N ASN A 115 -4.07 -6.64 14.47
CA ASN A 115 -2.94 -7.52 14.15
C ASN A 115 -2.70 -7.66 12.64
N VAL A 116 -3.76 -7.58 11.83
CA VAL A 116 -3.65 -7.63 10.37
C VAL A 116 -3.07 -6.33 9.80
N LEU A 117 -3.28 -5.19 10.48
CA LEU A 117 -2.64 -3.94 10.08
C LEU A 117 -1.12 -3.99 10.28
N GLU A 118 -0.60 -4.76 11.25
CA GLU A 118 0.86 -4.96 11.40
C GLU A 118 1.51 -5.55 10.15
N LEU A 119 0.72 -6.15 9.25
CA LEU A 119 1.25 -6.63 7.99
C LEU A 119 1.87 -5.51 7.14
N PHE A 120 1.41 -4.26 7.23
CA PHE A 120 2.00 -3.14 6.46
C PHE A 120 3.45 -2.86 6.87
N GLU A 121 3.72 -2.82 8.17
CA GLU A 121 5.06 -2.72 8.76
C GLU A 121 5.88 -3.94 8.36
N SER A 122 5.30 -5.12 8.54
CA SER A 122 5.96 -6.39 8.25
C SER A 122 6.37 -6.50 6.77
N PHE A 123 5.56 -6.01 5.84
CA PHE A 123 5.86 -6.07 4.42
C PHE A 123 6.98 -5.10 4.02
N LEU A 124 7.03 -3.93 4.67
CA LEU A 124 8.10 -2.96 4.49
C LEU A 124 9.43 -3.52 5.03
N GLU A 125 9.44 -4.10 6.22
CA GLU A 125 10.62 -4.72 6.81
C GLU A 125 11.20 -5.81 5.90
N THR A 126 10.33 -6.67 5.36
CA THR A 126 10.71 -7.71 4.41
C THR A 126 11.26 -7.10 3.11
N PHE A 127 10.63 -6.04 2.58
CA PHE A 127 11.10 -5.33 1.39
C PHE A 127 12.52 -4.75 1.57
N GLN A 128 12.81 -4.20 2.75
CA GLN A 128 14.10 -3.62 3.10
C GLN A 128 15.17 -4.68 3.41
N SER A 129 14.77 -5.80 4.03
CA SER A 129 15.68 -6.89 4.39
C SER A 129 16.24 -7.61 3.15
N TYR A 130 15.45 -7.69 2.08
CA TYR A 130 15.84 -8.32 0.82
C TYR A 130 16.07 -7.28 -0.27
N ALA A 131 17.15 -6.50 -0.16
CA ALA A 131 17.45 -5.42 -1.10
C ALA A 131 18.09 -5.89 -2.43
N ALA A 132 18.64 -7.12 -2.46
CA ALA A 132 19.36 -7.62 -3.63
C ALA A 132 18.44 -8.39 -4.61
N GLU A 133 18.66 -8.21 -5.91
CA GLU A 133 17.85 -8.84 -6.99
C GLU A 133 17.75 -10.37 -6.88
N HIS A 134 18.84 -11.05 -6.49
CA HIS A 134 18.84 -12.51 -6.33
C HIS A 134 18.02 -13.00 -5.12
N GLN A 135 17.56 -12.11 -4.23
CA GLN A 135 16.78 -12.45 -3.04
C GLN A 135 15.28 -12.23 -3.22
N VAL A 136 14.85 -11.78 -4.40
CA VAL A 136 13.45 -11.40 -4.67
C VAL A 136 12.48 -12.56 -4.42
N PHE A 137 12.87 -13.81 -4.65
CA PHE A 137 12.02 -14.98 -4.34
C PHE A 137 11.95 -15.31 -2.85
N ASN A 138 13.00 -15.02 -2.07
CA ASN A 138 12.95 -15.13 -0.60
C ASN A 138 12.00 -14.10 -0.02
N GLN A 139 11.96 -12.90 -0.61
CA GLN A 139 11.00 -11.85 -0.26
C GLN A 139 9.55 -12.31 -0.51
N CYS A 140 9.26 -12.93 -1.66
CA CYS A 140 7.93 -13.49 -1.94
C CYS A 140 7.54 -14.62 -0.98
N ALA A 141 8.48 -15.51 -0.64
CA ALA A 141 8.24 -16.57 0.33
C ALA A 141 7.94 -16.02 1.74
N GLU A 142 8.63 -14.95 2.14
CA GLU A 142 8.36 -14.27 3.40
C GLU A 142 6.99 -13.56 3.39
N TYR A 143 6.59 -12.94 2.27
CA TYR A 143 5.24 -12.39 2.11
C TYR A 143 4.15 -13.46 2.20
N GLU A 144 4.36 -14.61 1.57
CA GLU A 144 3.49 -15.78 1.71
C GLU A 144 3.40 -16.23 3.18
N SER A 145 4.53 -16.38 3.86
CA SER A 145 4.54 -16.85 5.25
C SER A 145 3.79 -15.90 6.17
N ARG A 146 4.10 -14.60 6.11
CA ARG A 146 3.47 -13.57 6.96
C ARG A 146 1.97 -13.46 6.72
N THR A 147 1.53 -13.51 5.46
CA THR A 147 0.09 -13.53 5.14
C THR A 147 -0.57 -14.83 5.59
N GLY A 148 0.08 -15.98 5.42
CA GLY A 148 -0.43 -17.29 5.86
C GLY A 148 -0.58 -17.42 7.38
N GLU A 149 0.33 -16.85 8.15
CA GLU A 149 0.24 -16.80 9.61
C GLU A 149 -1.01 -16.03 10.07
N GLN A 150 -1.27 -14.87 9.48
CA GLN A 150 -2.44 -14.05 9.81
C GLN A 150 -3.75 -14.72 9.36
N VAL A 151 -3.78 -15.36 8.20
CA VAL A 151 -4.91 -16.20 7.75
C VAL A 151 -5.21 -17.29 8.76
N THR A 152 -4.17 -18.00 9.23
CA THR A 152 -4.32 -19.08 10.21
C THR A 152 -4.83 -18.56 11.56
N ALA A 153 -4.35 -17.39 11.99
CA ALA A 153 -4.80 -16.73 13.21
C ALA A 153 -6.27 -16.32 13.13
N LEU A 154 -6.67 -15.63 12.05
CA LEU A 154 -8.06 -15.23 11.80
C LEU A 154 -8.99 -16.43 11.69
N SER A 155 -8.58 -17.48 10.97
CA SER A 155 -9.36 -18.72 10.85
C SER A 155 -9.66 -19.36 12.20
N LYS A 156 -8.66 -19.44 13.10
CA LYS A 156 -8.87 -19.96 14.46
C LYS A 156 -9.84 -19.08 15.26
N LEU A 157 -9.71 -17.76 15.17
CA LEU A 157 -10.62 -16.82 15.83
C LEU A 157 -12.07 -16.97 15.32
N ILE A 158 -12.26 -17.08 14.01
CA ILE A 158 -13.57 -17.26 13.37
C ILE A 158 -14.21 -18.58 13.81
N GLN A 159 -13.44 -19.67 13.88
CA GLN A 159 -13.93 -20.98 14.34
C GLN A 159 -14.36 -20.97 15.81
N MET A 160 -13.72 -20.15 16.64
CA MET A 160 -14.04 -20.06 18.07
C MET A 160 -15.27 -19.18 18.33
N ALA A 161 -15.57 -18.20 17.48
CA ALA A 161 -16.60 -17.19 17.71
C ALA A 161 -18.07 -17.74 17.63
N PRO A 162 -19.01 -17.20 18.42
CA PRO A 162 -20.44 -17.58 18.34
C PRO A 162 -21.07 -17.19 16.99
N GLN A 163 -21.91 -18.08 16.42
CA GLN A 163 -22.57 -17.82 15.14
C GLN A 163 -23.56 -16.64 15.21
N GLY A 164 -23.53 -15.74 14.22
CA GLY A 164 -24.50 -14.66 14.03
C GLY A 164 -24.03 -13.24 14.40
N HIS A 165 -22.77 -13.05 14.78
CA HIS A 165 -22.22 -11.73 15.07
C HIS A 165 -21.90 -10.97 13.77
N SER A 166 -22.40 -9.74 13.60
CA SER A 166 -22.20 -8.94 12.37
C SER A 166 -20.72 -8.70 12.04
N LYS A 167 -19.86 -8.57 13.06
CA LYS A 167 -18.40 -8.42 12.90
C LYS A 167 -17.69 -9.70 12.41
N LEU A 168 -18.32 -10.89 12.53
CA LEU A 168 -17.76 -12.14 12.00
C LEU A 168 -17.70 -12.11 10.47
N ALA A 169 -18.67 -11.45 9.82
CA ALA A 169 -18.70 -11.32 8.37
C ALA A 169 -17.51 -10.48 7.85
N GLN A 170 -17.17 -9.39 8.53
CA GLN A 170 -16.00 -8.56 8.19
C GLN A 170 -14.68 -9.33 8.37
N ALA A 171 -14.55 -10.07 9.48
CA ALA A 171 -13.38 -10.90 9.71
C ALA A 171 -13.26 -12.02 8.66
N GLN A 172 -14.36 -12.65 8.24
CA GLN A 172 -14.38 -13.65 7.17
C GLN A 172 -14.01 -13.06 5.81
N GLU A 173 -14.47 -11.85 5.49
CA GLU A 173 -14.17 -11.19 4.23
C GLU A 173 -12.70 -10.73 4.15
N LEU A 174 -12.13 -10.31 5.29
CA LEU A 174 -10.70 -10.01 5.43
C LEU A 174 -9.84 -11.27 5.37
N GLU A 175 -10.27 -12.34 6.04
CA GLU A 175 -9.58 -13.62 6.03
C GLU A 175 -9.52 -14.20 4.61
N GLN A 176 -10.63 -14.13 3.87
CA GLN A 176 -10.70 -14.53 2.47
C GLN A 176 -9.79 -13.66 1.59
N GLU A 177 -9.72 -12.35 1.85
CA GLU A 177 -8.82 -11.43 1.14
C GLU A 177 -7.35 -11.82 1.32
N LEU A 178 -6.92 -12.04 2.56
CA LEU A 178 -5.55 -12.44 2.86
C LEU A 178 -5.22 -13.84 2.33
N ARG A 179 -6.20 -14.77 2.30
CA ARG A 179 -6.03 -16.07 1.61
C ARG A 179 -5.67 -15.86 0.14
N PHE A 180 -6.43 -15.03 -0.58
CA PHE A 180 -6.14 -14.74 -1.98
C PHE A 180 -4.79 -14.05 -2.18
N GLU A 181 -4.40 -13.14 -1.29
CA GLU A 181 -3.09 -12.50 -1.35
C GLU A 181 -1.94 -13.51 -1.17
N ARG A 182 -2.02 -14.35 -0.12
CA ARG A 182 -1.07 -15.45 0.13
C ARG A 182 -0.94 -16.35 -1.10
N ASP A 183 -2.07 -16.78 -1.65
CA ASP A 183 -2.08 -17.68 -2.81
C ASP A 183 -1.52 -17.00 -4.06
N THR A 184 -1.68 -15.68 -4.20
CA THR A 184 -1.08 -14.91 -5.29
C THR A 184 0.43 -14.87 -5.15
N TRP A 185 0.98 -14.66 -3.94
CA TRP A 185 2.43 -14.69 -3.72
C TRP A 185 3.06 -16.05 -4.03
N ARG A 186 2.38 -17.15 -3.69
CA ARG A 186 2.79 -18.52 -4.09
C ARG A 186 2.91 -18.66 -5.60
N LEU A 187 1.89 -18.18 -6.31
CA LEU A 187 1.84 -18.24 -7.78
C LEU A 187 2.94 -17.40 -8.42
N VAL A 188 3.19 -16.20 -7.89
CA VAL A 188 4.27 -15.32 -8.36
C VAL A 188 5.62 -16.00 -8.18
N ALA A 189 5.89 -16.54 -6.98
CA ALA A 189 7.14 -17.22 -6.69
C ALA A 189 7.38 -18.41 -7.63
N SER A 190 6.39 -19.28 -7.80
CA SER A 190 6.53 -20.49 -8.64
C SER A 190 6.73 -20.17 -10.12
N LEU A 191 5.89 -19.30 -10.71
CA LEU A 191 5.95 -19.00 -12.13
C LEU A 191 7.19 -18.19 -12.52
N TYR A 192 7.48 -17.11 -11.79
CA TYR A 192 8.60 -16.25 -12.17
C TYR A 192 9.96 -16.87 -11.85
N GLN A 193 10.04 -17.77 -10.87
CA GLN A 193 11.25 -18.56 -10.66
C GLN A 193 11.53 -19.48 -11.86
N ASP A 194 10.51 -20.16 -12.40
CA ASP A 194 10.65 -20.99 -13.60
C ASP A 194 10.96 -20.16 -14.85
N ARG A 195 10.27 -19.03 -15.07
CA ARG A 195 10.49 -18.14 -16.21
C ARG A 195 11.91 -17.58 -16.25
N LEU A 196 12.38 -17.01 -15.13
CA LEU A 196 13.73 -16.44 -15.07
C LEU A 196 14.79 -17.54 -15.22
N ASN A 197 14.64 -18.68 -14.56
CA ASN A 197 15.58 -19.79 -14.69
C ASN A 197 15.67 -20.33 -16.13
N SER A 198 14.54 -20.38 -16.84
CA SER A 198 14.50 -20.82 -18.24
C SER A 198 15.23 -19.84 -19.15
N GLU A 199 15.01 -18.53 -18.97
CA GLU A 199 15.72 -17.50 -19.74
C GLU A 199 17.24 -17.58 -19.53
N PHE A 200 17.70 -17.86 -18.30
CA PHE A 200 19.12 -18.09 -18.04
C PHE A 200 19.65 -19.33 -18.77
N GLN A 201 18.93 -20.45 -18.73
CA GLN A 201 19.35 -21.70 -19.38
C GLN A 201 19.37 -21.59 -20.91
N ASP A 202 18.35 -20.98 -21.50
CA ASP A 202 18.29 -20.74 -22.95
C ASP A 202 19.45 -19.82 -23.42
N SER A 203 19.87 -18.86 -22.58
CA SER A 203 21.01 -17.98 -22.88
C SER A 203 22.38 -18.66 -22.80
N GLU A 204 22.54 -19.71 -21.98
CA GLU A 204 23.79 -20.49 -21.88
C GLU A 204 23.85 -21.60 -22.95
N MET A 205 22.69 -22.13 -23.34
CA MET A 205 22.54 -23.22 -24.32
C MET A 205 22.63 -22.80 -25.80
N GLU A 206 22.75 -21.51 -26.13
CA GLU A 206 23.16 -21.08 -27.48
C GLU A 206 24.60 -21.54 -27.84
N SER A 207 25.33 -22.17 -26.91
CA SER A 207 26.73 -22.60 -27.08
C SER A 207 26.94 -24.06 -27.51
N GLU A 208 25.97 -24.97 -27.40
CA GLU A 208 26.19 -26.37 -27.79
C GLU A 208 24.97 -26.98 -28.50
N GLU A 209 25.10 -27.14 -29.83
CA GLU A 209 24.30 -28.05 -30.63
C GLU A 209 24.50 -29.50 -30.15
N ILE A 210 23.76 -29.92 -29.12
CA ILE A 210 23.57 -31.35 -28.81
C ILE A 210 22.22 -31.77 -29.39
N TRP A 211 22.13 -31.73 -30.71
CA TRP A 211 21.18 -32.56 -31.45
C TRP A 211 21.91 -33.86 -31.81
N THR A 212 21.93 -34.80 -30.89
CA THR A 212 22.35 -36.16 -31.19
C THR A 212 21.42 -37.17 -30.53
N GLU A 213 20.62 -37.80 -31.39
CA GLU A 213 20.09 -39.16 -31.25
C GLU A 213 19.07 -39.38 -30.11
N LEU A 214 17.78 -39.26 -30.44
CA LEU A 214 16.73 -40.00 -29.73
C LEU A 214 17.09 -41.49 -29.81
N ASP A 215 17.67 -42.02 -28.74
CA ASP A 215 17.96 -43.45 -28.61
C ASP A 215 16.62 -44.20 -28.70
N ASP A 216 16.54 -45.24 -29.53
CA ASP A 216 15.32 -46.05 -29.80
C ASP A 216 14.73 -46.75 -28.54
N ALA A 217 15.31 -46.51 -27.35
CA ALA A 217 15.04 -47.16 -26.08
C ALA A 217 14.73 -46.20 -24.93
N THR A 218 13.92 -45.15 -25.15
CA THR A 218 13.41 -44.29 -24.07
C THR A 218 12.00 -44.71 -23.63
N SER A 219 11.75 -44.77 -22.31
CA SER A 219 10.40 -45.05 -21.79
C SER A 219 9.44 -43.86 -21.99
N GLU A 220 8.13 -44.06 -21.81
CA GLU A 220 7.16 -42.95 -21.92
C GLU A 220 7.43 -41.87 -20.88
N ASP A 221 7.72 -42.26 -19.63
CA ASP A 221 8.05 -41.34 -18.54
C ASP A 221 9.27 -40.45 -18.86
N ASP A 222 10.34 -41.04 -19.40
CA ASP A 222 11.55 -40.30 -19.77
C ASP A 222 11.32 -39.27 -20.88
N LEU A 223 10.48 -39.64 -21.86
CA LEU A 223 10.09 -38.72 -22.93
C LEU A 223 9.24 -37.56 -22.39
N VAL A 224 8.35 -37.82 -21.43
CA VAL A 224 7.57 -36.77 -20.78
C VAL A 224 8.46 -35.86 -19.95
N LYS A 225 9.45 -36.37 -19.20
CA LYS A 225 10.47 -35.55 -18.53
C LYS A 225 11.12 -34.57 -19.52
N GLN A 226 11.58 -35.09 -20.67
CA GLN A 226 12.18 -34.26 -21.72
C GLN A 226 11.19 -33.25 -22.34
N LEU A 227 9.90 -33.60 -22.44
CA LEU A 227 8.87 -32.68 -22.92
C LEU A 227 8.72 -31.49 -21.97
N TYR A 228 8.69 -31.74 -20.67
CA TYR A 228 8.61 -30.68 -19.67
C TYR A 228 9.86 -29.79 -19.72
N ASP A 229 11.05 -30.38 -19.82
CA ASP A 229 12.31 -29.62 -19.94
C ASP A 229 12.28 -28.67 -21.15
N LYS A 230 11.80 -29.15 -22.31
CA LYS A 230 11.79 -28.39 -23.57
C LYS A 230 10.61 -27.43 -23.73
N ASN A 231 9.47 -27.72 -23.11
CA ASN A 231 8.23 -26.97 -23.33
C ASN A 231 7.84 -26.16 -22.10
N ALA A 232 8.26 -24.89 -22.09
CA ALA A 232 7.94 -23.94 -21.03
C ALA A 232 6.43 -23.77 -20.80
N THR A 233 5.60 -23.83 -21.85
CA THR A 233 4.15 -23.68 -21.70
C THR A 233 3.53 -24.83 -20.89
N ILE A 234 3.95 -26.08 -21.14
CA ILE A 234 3.45 -27.25 -20.40
C ILE A 234 3.97 -27.21 -18.96
N ARG A 235 5.26 -26.89 -18.76
CA ARG A 235 5.86 -26.73 -17.44
C ARG A 235 5.12 -25.68 -16.61
N GLN A 236 4.90 -24.48 -17.16
CA GLN A 236 4.19 -23.41 -16.48
C GLN A 236 2.73 -23.78 -16.20
N ALA A 237 2.04 -24.44 -17.14
CA ALA A 237 0.69 -24.93 -16.89
C ALA A 237 0.62 -25.93 -15.73
N GLN A 238 1.62 -26.81 -15.60
CA GLN A 238 1.71 -27.73 -14.46
C GLN A 238 1.95 -26.99 -13.15
N LEU A 239 2.82 -25.97 -13.12
CA LEU A 239 3.01 -25.14 -11.92
C LEU A 239 1.70 -24.48 -11.46
N VAL A 240 0.86 -24.03 -12.40
CA VAL A 240 -0.47 -23.50 -12.09
C VAL A 240 -1.40 -24.60 -11.56
N VAL A 241 -1.34 -25.81 -12.11
CA VAL A 241 -2.10 -26.96 -11.60
C VAL A 241 -1.68 -27.29 -10.17
N ASP A 242 -0.38 -27.39 -9.90
CA ASP A 242 0.16 -27.70 -8.58
C ASP A 242 -0.26 -26.65 -7.55
N TRP A 243 -0.20 -25.37 -7.95
CA TRP A 243 -0.71 -24.25 -7.15
C TRP A 243 -2.20 -24.38 -6.84
N LEU A 244 -3.03 -24.70 -7.83
CA LEU A 244 -4.48 -24.90 -7.65
C LEU A 244 -4.78 -26.12 -6.76
N GLU A 245 -3.99 -27.18 -6.86
CA GLU A 245 -4.11 -28.40 -6.05
C GLU A 245 -3.70 -28.14 -4.60
N GLN A 246 -2.60 -27.43 -4.36
CA GLN A 246 -2.18 -27.01 -3.03
C GLN A 246 -3.23 -26.10 -2.37
N ARG A 247 -3.81 -25.17 -3.13
CA ARG A 247 -4.88 -24.30 -2.62
C ARG A 247 -6.12 -25.10 -2.19
N ALA A 248 -6.46 -26.14 -2.94
CA ALA A 248 -7.56 -27.03 -2.58
C ALA A 248 -7.22 -27.86 -1.33
N ALA A 249 -5.96 -28.30 -1.18
CA ALA A 249 -5.48 -29.03 -0.01
C ALA A 249 -5.62 -28.19 1.27
N ASP A 250 -5.25 -26.91 1.23
CA ASP A 250 -5.40 -25.99 2.37
C ASP A 250 -6.86 -25.87 2.81
N VAL A 251 -7.77 -25.65 1.85
CA VAL A 251 -9.22 -25.54 2.12
C VAL A 251 -9.77 -26.88 2.64
N TYR A 252 -9.29 -27.99 2.11
CA TYR A 252 -9.70 -29.32 2.54
C TYR A 252 -9.29 -29.59 4.00
N HIS A 253 -8.07 -29.23 4.37
CA HIS A 253 -7.55 -29.39 5.74
C HIS A 253 -8.34 -28.58 6.77
N ASP A 254 -8.70 -27.34 6.40
CA ASP A 254 -9.50 -26.44 7.26
C ASP A 254 -10.98 -26.86 7.41
N SER A 255 -11.44 -27.82 6.60
CA SER A 255 -12.85 -28.22 6.55
C SER A 255 -13.18 -29.40 7.47
N HIS A 256 -14.44 -29.47 7.92
CA HIS A 256 -14.98 -30.63 8.64
C HIS A 256 -14.95 -31.95 7.83
N TYR A 257 -14.67 -31.90 6.52
CA TYR A 257 -14.59 -33.10 5.68
C TYR A 257 -13.40 -34.00 6.05
N SER A 258 -12.32 -33.44 6.61
CA SER A 258 -11.18 -34.22 7.16
C SER A 258 -11.61 -35.17 8.29
N GLN A 259 -12.75 -34.92 8.94
CA GLN A 259 -13.25 -35.73 10.06
C GLN A 259 -14.04 -36.97 9.60
N VAL A 260 -14.38 -37.09 8.32
CA VAL A 260 -15.08 -38.27 7.76
C VAL A 260 -14.16 -39.51 7.73
N GLU A 261 -12.84 -39.29 7.83
CA GLU A 261 -11.82 -40.34 7.85
C GLU A 261 -11.87 -41.27 9.07
N PHE A 262 -12.62 -40.92 10.12
CA PHE A 262 -12.66 -41.66 11.38
C PHE A 262 -13.52 -42.95 11.36
N TYR A 263 -14.17 -43.30 10.24
CA TYR A 263 -15.09 -44.45 10.17
C TYR A 263 -14.62 -45.64 9.30
N GLY A 264 -13.41 -45.62 8.71
CA GLY A 264 -13.04 -46.55 7.63
C GLY A 264 -11.92 -47.54 7.96
N ASP A 265 -12.24 -48.66 8.60
CA ASP A 265 -11.43 -49.88 8.49
C ASP A 265 -12.37 -51.05 8.15
N ALA A 266 -12.94 -50.97 6.95
CA ALA A 266 -13.91 -51.95 6.46
C ALA A 266 -13.18 -53.22 5.99
N VAL A 267 -13.66 -54.38 6.40
CA VAL A 267 -13.03 -55.66 6.07
C VAL A 267 -13.35 -56.08 4.63
N ALA A 268 -14.50 -55.64 4.09
CA ALA A 268 -14.91 -55.88 2.72
C ALA A 268 -15.73 -54.71 2.16
N GLY A 269 -15.67 -54.49 0.85
CA GLY A 269 -16.59 -53.57 0.18
C GLY A 269 -18.05 -54.04 0.31
N TRP A 270 -18.96 -53.08 0.53
CA TRP A 270 -20.42 -53.28 0.63
C TRP A 270 -20.84 -54.29 1.72
N GLU A 271 -20.37 -54.10 2.95
CA GLU A 271 -20.61 -55.02 4.08
C GLU A 271 -22.10 -55.26 4.36
N ASN A 272 -22.95 -54.24 4.21
CA ASN A 272 -24.39 -54.39 4.48
C ASN A 272 -25.07 -55.25 3.40
N THR A 273 -24.71 -55.06 2.14
CA THR A 273 -25.18 -55.85 0.99
C THR A 273 -24.71 -57.29 1.13
N LEU A 274 -23.43 -57.51 1.49
CA LEU A 274 -22.90 -58.83 1.77
C LEU A 274 -23.66 -59.52 2.92
N HIS A 275 -23.90 -58.79 4.01
CA HIS A 275 -24.65 -59.30 5.16
C HIS A 275 -26.07 -59.70 4.76
N SER A 276 -26.80 -58.85 4.03
CA SER A 276 -28.14 -59.15 3.52
C SER A 276 -28.18 -60.34 2.54
N LEU A 277 -27.14 -60.55 1.73
CA LEU A 277 -27.06 -61.71 0.84
C LEU A 277 -26.78 -63.01 1.61
N ILE A 278 -25.92 -62.95 2.63
CA ILE A 278 -25.61 -64.09 3.49
C ILE A 278 -26.82 -64.46 4.37
N SER A 279 -27.52 -63.48 4.95
CA SER A 279 -28.72 -63.71 5.77
C SER A 279 -29.82 -64.39 4.96
N LYS A 280 -30.06 -63.92 3.72
CA LYS A 280 -30.97 -64.52 2.75
C LYS A 280 -30.58 -65.96 2.40
N LYS A 281 -29.29 -66.24 2.15
CA LYS A 281 -28.78 -67.59 1.89
C LYS A 281 -28.94 -68.53 3.09
N ARG A 282 -28.92 -67.99 4.32
CA ARG A 282 -29.10 -68.73 5.58
C ARG A 282 -30.56 -68.85 6.02
N GLY A 283 -31.51 -68.31 5.26
CA GLY A 283 -32.96 -68.44 5.53
C GLY A 283 -33.50 -67.51 6.63
N PHE A 284 -32.75 -66.47 7.02
CA PHE A 284 -33.25 -65.43 7.91
C PHE A 284 -33.91 -64.33 7.05
N ASN A 285 -35.23 -64.39 6.88
CA ASN A 285 -35.98 -63.41 6.08
C ASN A 285 -36.35 -62.18 6.93
N THR A 286 -36.01 -60.99 6.45
CA THR A 286 -36.65 -59.73 6.86
C THR A 286 -37.39 -59.15 5.66
N GLU A 287 -38.72 -59.03 5.77
CA GLU A 287 -39.59 -58.76 4.63
C GLU A 287 -39.37 -57.35 4.00
N ASN A 288 -39.43 -57.33 2.66
CA ASN A 288 -39.61 -56.20 1.74
C ASN A 288 -38.39 -55.39 1.22
N VAL A 289 -37.24 -55.30 1.90
CA VAL A 289 -36.06 -54.57 1.34
C VAL A 289 -35.12 -55.49 0.54
N GLU A 290 -35.12 -56.79 0.82
CA GLU A 290 -34.12 -57.79 0.40
C GLU A 290 -34.37 -58.46 -0.97
N GLN A 291 -35.47 -58.11 -1.66
CA GLN A 291 -35.83 -58.75 -2.93
C GLN A 291 -35.11 -58.15 -4.15
N ASN A 292 -34.60 -56.93 -4.04
CA ASN A 292 -34.01 -56.21 -5.17
C ASN A 292 -32.53 -55.84 -4.98
N LEU A 293 -31.79 -56.62 -4.20
CA LEU A 293 -30.34 -56.46 -4.03
C LEU A 293 -29.56 -57.20 -5.14
N VAL A 294 -28.36 -56.70 -5.46
CA VAL A 294 -27.42 -57.34 -6.40
C VAL A 294 -27.09 -58.76 -5.95
N THR A 295 -26.89 -59.70 -6.89
CA THR A 295 -26.57 -61.10 -6.53
C THR A 295 -25.09 -61.42 -6.46
N GLN A 296 -24.26 -60.59 -7.08
CA GLN A 296 -22.81 -60.75 -7.12
C GLN A 296 -22.14 -59.54 -6.45
N MET A 297 -20.94 -59.75 -5.91
CA MET A 297 -20.17 -58.75 -5.16
C MET A 297 -18.98 -58.19 -5.95
N ASP A 298 -18.89 -58.48 -7.25
CA ASP A 298 -17.92 -57.85 -8.12
C ASP A 298 -18.28 -56.37 -8.39
N PRO A 299 -17.29 -55.51 -8.67
CA PRO A 299 -17.50 -54.07 -8.87
C PRO A 299 -18.55 -53.71 -9.93
N ASP A 300 -18.67 -54.52 -10.97
CA ASP A 300 -19.58 -54.27 -12.09
C ASP A 300 -20.98 -54.86 -11.86
N ALA A 301 -21.23 -55.55 -10.73
CA ALA A 301 -22.53 -56.15 -10.45
C ALA A 301 -23.69 -55.14 -10.44
N PRO A 302 -23.55 -53.93 -9.86
CA PRO A 302 -24.62 -52.90 -9.92
C PRO A 302 -24.91 -52.44 -11.36
N ASN A 303 -23.88 -52.31 -12.20
CA ASN A 303 -24.03 -51.86 -13.58
C ASN A 303 -24.59 -52.98 -14.49
N ARG A 304 -24.18 -54.23 -14.25
CA ARG A 304 -24.65 -55.40 -15.03
C ARG A 304 -26.09 -55.76 -14.69
N GLU A 305 -26.45 -55.75 -13.42
CA GLU A 305 -27.76 -56.16 -12.91
C GLU A 305 -28.76 -54.98 -12.83
N HIS A 306 -28.92 -54.21 -13.91
CA HIS A 306 -29.73 -52.99 -14.09
C HIS A 306 -31.05 -52.82 -13.29
N SER A 307 -31.71 -53.91 -12.87
CA SER A 307 -32.95 -53.87 -12.08
C SER A 307 -32.73 -53.90 -10.56
N ARG A 308 -31.51 -54.20 -10.10
CA ARG A 308 -31.12 -54.45 -8.71
C ARG A 308 -30.20 -53.35 -8.19
N ARG A 309 -30.22 -53.13 -6.88
CA ARG A 309 -29.51 -52.04 -6.21
C ARG A 309 -28.61 -52.55 -5.08
N LEU A 310 -27.63 -51.74 -4.70
CA LEU A 310 -26.91 -51.93 -3.45
C LEU A 310 -27.83 -51.63 -2.25
N HIS A 311 -27.43 -52.12 -1.09
CA HIS A 311 -28.07 -51.72 0.16
C HIS A 311 -27.99 -50.19 0.32
N PRO A 312 -29.06 -49.50 0.79
CA PRO A 312 -29.07 -48.03 0.84
C PRO A 312 -27.90 -47.42 1.63
N LEU A 313 -27.48 -48.07 2.73
CA LEU A 313 -26.32 -47.64 3.51
C LEU A 313 -25.01 -47.76 2.72
N ASP A 314 -24.79 -48.88 2.04
CA ASP A 314 -23.58 -49.06 1.21
C ASP A 314 -23.55 -48.07 0.04
N LYS A 315 -24.73 -47.74 -0.53
CA LYS A 315 -24.83 -46.72 -1.58
C LYS A 315 -24.47 -45.32 -1.05
N GLU A 316 -24.84 -45.01 0.19
CA GLU A 316 -24.46 -43.74 0.83
C GLU A 316 -22.96 -43.71 1.17
N ASP A 317 -22.42 -44.81 1.70
CA ASP A 317 -20.99 -44.95 2.00
C ASP A 317 -20.14 -44.86 0.73
N GLU A 318 -20.60 -45.47 -0.37
CA GLU A 318 -19.97 -45.35 -1.69
C GLU A 318 -19.95 -43.92 -2.21
N MET A 319 -21.06 -43.19 -2.08
CA MET A 319 -21.11 -41.77 -2.46
C MET A 319 -20.13 -40.93 -1.62
N ARG A 320 -20.05 -41.17 -0.31
CA ARG A 320 -19.11 -40.46 0.58
C ARG A 320 -17.65 -40.80 0.26
N LEU A 321 -17.35 -42.07 -0.02
CA LEU A 321 -16.03 -42.52 -0.43
C LEU A 321 -15.61 -41.82 -1.73
N LEU A 322 -16.43 -41.89 -2.78
CA LEU A 322 -16.11 -41.30 -4.08
C LEU A 322 -15.93 -39.77 -4.01
N ARG A 323 -16.75 -39.08 -3.21
CA ARG A 323 -16.54 -37.64 -2.93
C ARG A 323 -15.20 -37.36 -2.29
N SER A 324 -14.80 -38.19 -1.33
CA SER A 324 -13.54 -38.05 -0.60
C SER A 324 -12.34 -38.38 -1.50
N VAL A 325 -12.45 -39.43 -2.33
CA VAL A 325 -11.45 -39.78 -3.35
C VAL A 325 -11.30 -38.63 -4.35
N PHE A 326 -12.39 -38.10 -4.90
CA PHE A 326 -12.34 -36.97 -5.82
C PHE A 326 -11.73 -35.73 -5.16
N ALA A 327 -12.07 -35.43 -3.91
CA ALA A 327 -11.49 -34.32 -3.17
C ALA A 327 -9.97 -34.48 -3.00
N ARG A 328 -9.48 -35.68 -2.65
CA ARG A 328 -8.04 -35.98 -2.54
C ARG A 328 -7.33 -35.85 -3.88
N LEU A 329 -7.92 -36.34 -4.96
CA LEU A 329 -7.39 -36.15 -6.32
C LEU A 329 -7.33 -34.68 -6.71
N ARG A 330 -8.34 -33.88 -6.34
CA ARG A 330 -8.36 -32.42 -6.55
C ARG A 330 -7.28 -31.69 -5.72
N CYS A 331 -6.77 -32.31 -4.67
CA CYS A 331 -5.65 -31.83 -3.85
C CYS A 331 -4.28 -32.36 -4.31
N GLY A 332 -4.21 -33.11 -5.43
CA GLY A 332 -2.97 -33.75 -5.89
C GLY A 332 -2.55 -34.98 -5.08
N GLN A 333 -3.36 -35.44 -4.14
CA GLN A 333 -3.04 -36.51 -3.18
C GLN A 333 -3.50 -37.88 -3.69
N LEU A 334 -2.88 -38.37 -4.77
CA LEU A 334 -3.23 -39.67 -5.36
C LEU A 334 -3.04 -40.83 -4.38
N ASP A 335 -1.91 -40.87 -3.68
CA ASP A 335 -1.56 -41.99 -2.80
C ASP A 335 -2.54 -42.09 -1.62
N GLU A 336 -2.94 -40.95 -1.05
CA GLU A 336 -3.94 -40.92 0.01
C GLU A 336 -5.32 -41.35 -0.50
N ALA A 337 -5.67 -41.00 -1.74
CA ALA A 337 -6.91 -41.45 -2.38
C ALA A 337 -6.92 -42.97 -2.58
N GLN A 338 -5.79 -43.56 -2.98
CA GLN A 338 -5.63 -45.01 -3.11
C GLN A 338 -5.70 -45.72 -1.76
N GLN A 339 -4.99 -45.20 -0.75
CA GLN A 339 -5.05 -45.73 0.62
C GLN A 339 -6.48 -45.66 1.18
N LEU A 340 -7.24 -44.61 0.86
CA LEU A 340 -8.64 -44.51 1.24
C LEU A 340 -9.49 -45.61 0.59
N CYS A 341 -9.24 -45.94 -0.69
CA CYS A 341 -9.91 -47.05 -1.37
C CYS A 341 -9.58 -48.41 -0.72
N PHE A 342 -8.33 -48.62 -0.31
CA PHE A 342 -7.92 -49.83 0.43
C PHE A 342 -8.62 -49.94 1.78
N ARG A 343 -8.62 -48.86 2.57
CA ARG A 343 -9.29 -48.78 3.89
C ARG A 343 -10.81 -49.00 3.81
N ALA A 344 -11.42 -48.65 2.67
CA ALA A 344 -12.82 -48.91 2.40
C ALA A 344 -13.12 -50.34 1.89
N GLY A 345 -12.11 -51.21 1.80
CA GLY A 345 -12.26 -52.58 1.29
C GLY A 345 -12.48 -52.66 -0.22
N GLN A 346 -12.07 -51.63 -0.98
CA GLN A 346 -12.28 -51.49 -2.43
C GLN A 346 -10.96 -51.30 -3.21
N PRO A 347 -10.02 -52.28 -3.15
CA PRO A 347 -8.72 -52.17 -3.81
C PRO A 347 -8.80 -52.06 -5.34
N PHE A 348 -9.91 -52.51 -5.94
CA PHE A 348 -10.12 -52.37 -7.38
C PHE A 348 -10.19 -50.90 -7.83
N ARG A 349 -10.69 -49.99 -6.99
CA ARG A 349 -10.70 -48.55 -7.29
C ARG A 349 -9.29 -47.98 -7.28
N ALA A 350 -8.46 -48.39 -6.32
CA ALA A 350 -7.04 -48.03 -6.32
C ALA A 350 -6.34 -48.51 -7.61
N ALA A 351 -6.66 -49.72 -8.09
CA ALA A 351 -6.14 -50.22 -9.36
C ALA A 351 -6.63 -49.42 -10.58
N ILE A 352 -7.87 -48.93 -10.58
CA ILE A 352 -8.36 -48.01 -11.64
C ILE A 352 -7.54 -46.71 -11.64
N LEU A 353 -7.24 -46.16 -10.45
CA LEU A 353 -6.42 -44.96 -10.28
C LEU A 353 -4.94 -45.14 -10.71
N GLU A 354 -4.45 -46.36 -10.89
CA GLU A 354 -3.11 -46.64 -11.43
C GLU A 354 -3.07 -46.63 -12.97
N GLY A 355 -4.22 -46.82 -13.62
CA GLY A 355 -4.28 -47.11 -15.06
C GLY A 355 -3.84 -45.94 -15.97
N TRP A 356 -3.81 -44.72 -15.45
CA TRP A 356 -3.38 -43.52 -16.17
C TRP A 356 -1.86 -43.30 -16.13
N LYS A 357 -1.12 -43.98 -15.25
CA LYS A 357 0.33 -43.76 -15.07
C LYS A 357 1.11 -44.17 -16.33
N LEU A 358 2.07 -43.32 -16.70
CA LEU A 358 2.96 -43.53 -17.83
C LEU A 358 3.80 -44.78 -17.64
N PHE A 359 4.06 -45.50 -18.73
CA PHE A 359 4.91 -46.68 -18.65
C PHE A 359 6.39 -46.29 -18.51
N HIS A 360 7.03 -46.81 -17.46
CA HIS A 360 8.46 -46.65 -17.20
C HIS A 360 9.13 -48.00 -17.00
N ASP A 361 10.23 -48.22 -17.72
CA ASP A 361 11.10 -49.36 -17.51
C ASP A 361 12.53 -48.83 -17.31
N PRO A 362 13.02 -48.80 -16.05
CA PRO A 362 14.35 -48.29 -15.72
C PRO A 362 15.47 -49.01 -16.49
N ASN A 363 15.21 -50.25 -16.93
CA ASN A 363 16.18 -51.08 -17.63
C ASN A 363 16.35 -50.70 -19.12
N MET A 364 15.53 -49.79 -19.67
CA MET A 364 15.61 -49.40 -21.09
C MET A 364 16.80 -48.48 -21.41
N LYS A 365 17.18 -47.62 -20.45
CA LYS A 365 18.30 -46.66 -20.60
C LYS A 365 19.68 -47.28 -20.47
N SER A 366 19.79 -48.39 -19.74
CA SER A 366 21.10 -48.96 -19.39
C SER A 366 21.47 -50.12 -20.31
N ARG A 367 22.12 -49.80 -21.43
CA ARG A 367 22.86 -50.81 -22.22
C ARG A 367 24.15 -51.26 -21.54
N THR A 368 24.53 -50.66 -20.40
CA THR A 368 25.84 -50.78 -19.75
C THR A 368 25.80 -51.24 -18.29
N ASP A 369 24.66 -51.69 -17.75
CA ASP A 369 24.66 -52.24 -16.40
C ASP A 369 25.33 -53.62 -16.35
N VAL A 370 26.55 -53.59 -15.81
CA VAL A 370 27.36 -54.76 -15.46
C VAL A 370 26.79 -55.45 -14.19
N ALA A 371 25.81 -54.84 -13.53
CA ALA A 371 25.07 -55.42 -12.42
C ALA A 371 23.83 -56.18 -12.93
N ASN A 372 23.78 -57.50 -12.70
CA ASN A 372 22.66 -58.39 -13.07
C ASN A 372 21.34 -58.13 -12.30
N THR A 373 21.16 -56.95 -11.70
CA THR A 373 19.97 -56.57 -10.93
C THR A 373 19.06 -55.72 -11.81
N LYS A 374 17.99 -56.32 -12.33
CA LYS A 374 16.94 -55.60 -13.07
C LYS A 374 15.92 -55.03 -12.11
N GLU A 375 15.55 -53.78 -12.29
CA GLU A 375 14.48 -53.14 -11.54
C GLU A 375 13.10 -53.49 -12.14
N SER A 376 12.03 -53.41 -11.34
CA SER A 376 10.68 -53.73 -11.81
C SER A 376 10.10 -52.55 -12.61
N PRO A 377 9.53 -52.77 -13.81
CA PRO A 377 8.87 -51.71 -14.56
C PRO A 377 7.59 -51.25 -13.86
N SER A 378 7.23 -49.98 -14.05
CA SER A 378 6.06 -49.34 -13.46
C SER A 378 5.14 -48.72 -14.53
N GLY A 379 3.90 -48.42 -14.13
CA GLY A 379 2.88 -47.83 -14.99
C GLY A 379 2.22 -48.80 -15.97
N ASN A 380 1.43 -48.24 -16.90
CA ASN A 380 0.55 -49.03 -17.77
C ASN A 380 1.00 -49.00 -19.24
N PRO A 381 1.56 -50.10 -19.80
CA PRO A 381 1.94 -50.15 -21.22
C PRO A 381 0.74 -50.16 -22.18
N TYR A 382 -0.48 -50.35 -21.67
CA TYR A 382 -1.76 -50.34 -22.39
C TYR A 382 -2.65 -49.15 -22.00
N ARG A 383 -2.02 -48.02 -21.67
CA ARG A 383 -2.69 -46.78 -21.26
C ARG A 383 -3.68 -46.24 -22.30
N ASP A 384 -3.43 -46.40 -23.60
CA ASP A 384 -4.37 -46.03 -24.67
C ASP A 384 -5.68 -46.82 -24.61
N ILE A 385 -5.63 -48.12 -24.30
CA ILE A 385 -6.82 -48.97 -24.13
C ILE A 385 -7.56 -48.53 -22.88
N TRP A 386 -6.84 -48.36 -21.77
CA TRP A 386 -7.42 -47.89 -20.51
C TRP A 386 -8.14 -46.55 -20.72
N LYS A 387 -7.46 -45.56 -21.32
CA LYS A 387 -7.98 -44.22 -21.59
C LYS A 387 -9.23 -44.25 -22.47
N MET A 388 -9.24 -45.08 -23.51
CA MET A 388 -10.41 -45.25 -24.39
C MET A 388 -11.59 -45.90 -23.64
N MET A 389 -11.34 -46.91 -22.81
CA MET A 389 -12.41 -47.53 -22.01
C MET A 389 -12.97 -46.56 -20.98
N THR A 390 -12.12 -45.86 -20.24
CA THR A 390 -12.56 -44.85 -19.28
C THR A 390 -13.29 -43.69 -19.95
N TRP A 391 -12.89 -43.31 -21.16
CA TRP A 391 -13.61 -42.30 -21.95
C TRP A 391 -15.05 -42.74 -22.22
N LYS A 392 -15.25 -43.99 -22.66
CA LYS A 392 -16.59 -44.54 -22.89
C LYS A 392 -17.42 -44.63 -21.60
N GLU A 393 -16.79 -44.98 -20.48
CA GLU A 393 -17.47 -45.01 -19.18
C GLU A 393 -17.86 -43.60 -18.70
N CYS A 394 -17.16 -42.53 -19.11
CA CYS A 394 -17.59 -41.17 -18.79
C CYS A 394 -18.95 -40.81 -19.40
N ASP A 395 -19.31 -41.41 -20.54
CA ASP A 395 -20.60 -41.24 -21.20
C ASP A 395 -21.72 -42.09 -20.55
N ASN A 396 -21.39 -42.98 -19.62
CA ASN A 396 -22.35 -43.86 -18.96
C ASN A 396 -23.15 -43.10 -17.89
N GLU A 397 -24.40 -42.75 -18.19
CA GLU A 397 -25.30 -42.04 -17.27
C GLU A 397 -25.67 -42.81 -15.99
N GLN A 398 -25.40 -44.12 -15.93
CA GLN A 398 -25.69 -44.94 -14.74
C GLN A 398 -24.66 -44.74 -13.63
N LEU A 399 -23.44 -44.31 -13.98
CA LEU A 399 -22.38 -44.04 -13.01
C LEU A 399 -22.70 -42.76 -12.22
N SER A 400 -22.26 -42.75 -10.96
CA SER A 400 -22.36 -41.55 -10.13
C SER A 400 -21.60 -40.38 -10.74
N LEU A 401 -21.99 -39.15 -10.39
CA LEU A 401 -21.29 -37.96 -10.86
C LEU A 401 -19.81 -38.02 -10.44
N GLU A 402 -19.54 -38.37 -9.19
CA GLU A 402 -18.20 -38.40 -8.63
C GLU A 402 -17.31 -39.46 -9.32
N GLU A 403 -17.84 -40.65 -9.60
CA GLU A 403 -17.11 -41.70 -10.31
C GLU A 403 -16.80 -41.30 -11.76
N ARG A 404 -17.77 -40.73 -12.47
CA ARG A 404 -17.53 -40.17 -13.81
C ARG A 404 -16.48 -39.07 -13.78
N SER A 405 -16.53 -38.18 -12.78
CA SER A 405 -15.55 -37.10 -12.68
C SER A 405 -14.15 -37.60 -12.34
N ILE A 406 -14.00 -38.67 -11.54
CA ILE A 406 -12.71 -39.32 -11.30
C ILE A 406 -12.15 -39.90 -12.61
N LEU A 407 -12.97 -40.66 -13.35
CA LEU A 407 -12.54 -41.22 -14.65
C LEU A 407 -12.22 -40.12 -15.67
N ALA A 408 -13.05 -39.08 -15.72
CA ALA A 408 -12.91 -37.95 -16.62
C ALA A 408 -11.63 -37.15 -16.36
N LEU A 409 -11.27 -36.96 -15.09
CA LEU A 409 -10.02 -36.32 -14.69
C LEU A 409 -8.81 -37.06 -15.27
N LEU A 410 -8.79 -38.37 -15.12
CA LEU A 410 -7.64 -39.19 -15.48
C LEU A 410 -7.53 -39.44 -17.00
N CYS A 411 -8.63 -39.37 -17.74
CA CYS A 411 -8.65 -39.58 -19.20
C CYS A 411 -8.72 -38.29 -20.02
N GLY A 412 -8.85 -37.12 -19.39
CA GLY A 412 -8.93 -35.81 -20.06
C GLY A 412 -10.33 -35.45 -20.61
N HIS A 413 -11.40 -36.00 -20.05
CA HIS A 413 -12.77 -35.78 -20.54
C HIS A 413 -13.45 -34.55 -19.88
N ILE A 414 -13.16 -33.36 -20.38
CA ILE A 414 -13.63 -32.08 -19.79
C ILE A 414 -15.15 -32.05 -19.54
N LYS A 415 -15.99 -32.43 -20.50
CA LYS A 415 -17.46 -32.31 -20.38
C LYS A 415 -18.05 -33.09 -19.18
N ALA A 416 -17.41 -34.18 -18.79
CA ALA A 416 -17.85 -35.05 -17.69
C ALA A 416 -17.21 -34.64 -16.35
N LEU A 417 -16.11 -33.89 -16.39
CA LEU A 417 -15.43 -33.33 -15.22
C LEU A 417 -16.07 -32.02 -14.74
N LEU A 418 -16.47 -31.14 -15.67
CA LEU A 418 -17.03 -29.81 -15.35
C LEU A 418 -18.20 -29.83 -14.35
N PRO A 419 -19.16 -30.78 -14.39
CA PRO A 419 -20.26 -30.78 -13.43
C PRO A 419 -19.85 -31.02 -11.97
N ALA A 420 -18.65 -31.56 -11.71
CA ALA A 420 -18.09 -31.67 -10.36
C ALA A 420 -17.29 -30.41 -9.93
N CYS A 421 -16.96 -29.51 -10.86
CA CYS A 421 -16.23 -28.28 -10.60
C CYS A 421 -17.19 -27.21 -10.08
N ARG A 422 -16.90 -26.60 -8.92
CA ARG A 422 -17.83 -25.67 -8.25
C ARG A 422 -17.34 -24.23 -8.23
N SER A 423 -16.03 -24.03 -8.33
CA SER A 423 -15.38 -22.72 -8.28
C SER A 423 -14.70 -22.38 -9.59
N TRP A 424 -14.35 -21.11 -9.78
CA TRP A 424 -13.53 -20.66 -10.90
C TRP A 424 -12.20 -21.40 -10.99
N GLU A 425 -11.61 -21.68 -9.84
CA GLU A 425 -10.36 -22.41 -9.72
C GLU A 425 -10.47 -23.87 -10.12
N ASP A 426 -11.58 -24.53 -9.78
CA ASP A 426 -11.83 -25.90 -10.22
C ASP A 426 -12.01 -26.00 -11.74
N HIS A 427 -12.68 -25.01 -12.33
CA HIS A 427 -12.85 -24.96 -13.79
C HIS A 427 -11.51 -24.72 -14.48
N LEU A 428 -10.71 -23.76 -14.00
CA LEU A 428 -9.37 -23.51 -14.52
C LEU A 428 -8.48 -24.76 -14.40
N TRP A 429 -8.46 -25.40 -13.22
CA TRP A 429 -7.72 -26.63 -12.96
C TRP A 429 -8.13 -27.75 -13.94
N ALA A 430 -9.44 -27.99 -14.10
CA ALA A 430 -9.96 -29.03 -15.00
C ALA A 430 -9.51 -28.81 -16.46
N HIS A 431 -9.57 -27.56 -16.93
CA HIS A 431 -9.14 -27.21 -18.29
C HIS A 431 -7.62 -27.34 -18.46
N LEU A 432 -6.81 -26.91 -17.49
CA LEU A 432 -5.36 -27.04 -17.55
C LEU A 432 -4.90 -28.50 -17.48
N ARG A 433 -5.51 -29.32 -16.62
CA ARG A 433 -5.25 -30.78 -16.56
C ARG A 433 -5.50 -31.45 -17.91
N ALA A 434 -6.62 -31.12 -18.56
CA ALA A 434 -6.94 -31.65 -19.88
C ALA A 434 -5.98 -31.14 -20.98
N MET A 435 -5.55 -29.87 -20.90
CA MET A 435 -4.56 -29.29 -21.82
C MET A 435 -3.21 -30.02 -21.74
N ILE A 436 -2.75 -30.29 -20.51
CA ILE A 436 -1.51 -31.03 -20.25
C ILE A 436 -1.64 -32.46 -20.75
N ASP A 437 -2.72 -33.17 -20.39
CA ASP A 437 -2.97 -34.54 -20.83
C ASP A 437 -3.00 -34.66 -22.37
N HIS A 438 -3.67 -33.72 -23.06
CA HIS A 438 -3.70 -33.66 -24.52
C HIS A 438 -2.30 -33.47 -25.12
N SER A 439 -1.51 -32.56 -24.54
CA SER A 439 -0.16 -32.25 -25.02
C SER A 439 0.79 -33.44 -24.84
N VAL A 440 0.72 -34.08 -23.67
CA VAL A 440 1.48 -35.30 -23.36
C VAL A 440 1.09 -36.44 -24.30
N GLU A 441 -0.21 -36.71 -24.48
CA GLU A 441 -0.69 -37.77 -25.38
C GLU A 441 -0.24 -37.55 -26.83
N LYS A 442 -0.29 -36.30 -27.30
CA LYS A 442 0.16 -35.93 -28.65
C LYS A 442 1.64 -36.18 -28.84
N GLU A 443 2.47 -35.85 -27.86
CA GLU A 443 3.92 -36.06 -27.91
C GLU A 443 4.27 -37.55 -27.85
N LEU A 444 3.65 -38.31 -26.94
CA LEU A 444 3.86 -39.76 -26.82
C LEU A 444 3.54 -40.49 -28.13
N ARG A 445 2.38 -40.19 -28.74
CA ARG A 445 1.98 -40.79 -30.03
C ARG A 445 2.89 -40.41 -31.20
N ARG A 446 3.61 -39.29 -31.10
CA ARG A 446 4.53 -38.81 -32.13
C ARG A 446 5.90 -39.47 -32.01
N CYS A 447 6.43 -39.58 -30.79
CA CYS A 447 7.83 -39.89 -30.55
C CYS A 447 8.07 -41.34 -30.11
N VAL A 448 7.09 -42.01 -29.50
CA VAL A 448 7.24 -43.40 -29.07
C VAL A 448 6.95 -44.34 -30.24
N ASN A 449 7.92 -45.18 -30.57
CA ASN A 449 7.75 -46.22 -31.58
C ASN A 449 7.04 -47.45 -30.99
N TYR A 450 5.71 -47.37 -30.89
CA TYR A 450 4.91 -48.49 -30.40
C TYR A 450 4.97 -49.67 -31.37
N LYS A 451 5.39 -50.84 -30.86
CA LYS A 451 5.39 -52.12 -31.62
C LYS A 451 3.98 -52.61 -31.99
N ARG A 452 2.94 -51.97 -31.44
CA ARG A 452 1.53 -52.28 -31.68
C ARG A 452 0.80 -51.05 -32.21
N GLN A 453 -0.28 -51.27 -32.94
CA GLN A 453 -1.21 -50.21 -33.28
C GLN A 453 -1.95 -49.73 -32.03
N LEU A 454 -1.88 -48.43 -31.75
CA LEU A 454 -2.62 -47.80 -30.66
C LEU A 454 -4.11 -47.68 -30.97
N GLN A 455 -4.94 -47.69 -29.93
CA GLN A 455 -6.36 -47.37 -30.03
C GLN A 455 -6.56 -45.91 -30.44
N ILE A 456 -7.53 -45.70 -31.34
CA ILE A 456 -7.91 -44.36 -31.81
C ILE A 456 -8.78 -43.73 -30.72
N LEU A 457 -8.33 -42.60 -30.17
CA LEU A 457 -9.13 -41.80 -29.26
C LEU A 457 -10.18 -41.01 -30.05
N PRO A 458 -11.37 -40.74 -29.47
CA PRO A 458 -12.44 -40.01 -30.17
C PRO A 458 -12.01 -38.63 -30.67
N ASP A 459 -12.62 -38.16 -31.76
CA ASP A 459 -12.34 -36.82 -32.32
C ASP A 459 -12.62 -35.71 -31.29
N GLU A 460 -13.58 -35.92 -30.38
CA GLU A 460 -13.88 -35.01 -29.28
C GLU A 460 -12.72 -34.82 -28.28
N TYR A 461 -11.81 -35.78 -28.18
CA TYR A 461 -10.59 -35.65 -27.38
C TYR A 461 -9.58 -34.73 -28.07
N TRP A 462 -9.43 -34.87 -29.40
CA TRP A 462 -8.44 -34.11 -30.17
C TRP A 462 -8.88 -32.70 -30.53
N ASN A 463 -10.18 -32.50 -30.73
CA ASN A 463 -10.75 -31.22 -31.14
C ASN A 463 -10.90 -30.22 -29.97
N GLN A 464 -10.42 -30.56 -28.77
CA GLN A 464 -10.34 -29.63 -27.65
C GLN A 464 -9.23 -28.62 -27.95
N GLN A 465 -9.56 -27.47 -28.52
CA GLN A 465 -8.61 -26.38 -28.77
C GLN A 465 -8.23 -25.71 -27.43
N LEU A 466 -7.35 -26.36 -26.66
CA LEU A 466 -6.93 -25.92 -25.33
C LEU A 466 -5.61 -25.17 -25.43
N THR A 467 -5.68 -23.85 -25.40
CA THR A 467 -4.55 -22.97 -25.10
C THR A 467 -4.89 -22.16 -23.86
N ILE A 468 -3.91 -21.57 -23.20
CA ILE A 468 -4.14 -20.78 -21.98
C ILE A 468 -5.13 -19.64 -22.28
N GLU A 469 -5.00 -18.98 -23.42
CA GLU A 469 -5.87 -17.90 -23.88
C GLU A 469 -7.29 -18.41 -24.17
N SER A 470 -7.41 -19.55 -24.86
CA SER A 470 -8.74 -20.11 -25.18
C SER A 470 -9.46 -20.59 -23.94
N ILE A 471 -8.74 -21.10 -22.93
CA ILE A 471 -9.28 -21.50 -21.63
C ILE A 471 -9.87 -20.29 -20.91
N PHE A 472 -9.10 -19.21 -20.76
CA PHE A 472 -9.62 -18.00 -20.11
C PHE A 472 -10.78 -17.36 -20.89
N ALA A 473 -10.73 -17.36 -22.22
CA ALA A 473 -11.85 -16.91 -23.05
C ALA A 473 -13.11 -17.77 -22.83
N THR A 474 -12.96 -19.09 -22.68
CA THR A 474 -14.06 -20.02 -22.41
C THR A 474 -14.66 -19.78 -21.02
N LEU A 475 -13.82 -19.56 -20.00
CA LEU A 475 -14.28 -19.23 -18.65
C LEU A 475 -15.05 -17.90 -18.62
N ALA A 476 -14.55 -16.88 -19.33
CA ALA A 476 -15.20 -15.58 -19.43
C ALA A 476 -16.55 -15.64 -20.19
N ALA A 477 -16.66 -16.53 -21.18
CA ALA A 477 -17.86 -16.73 -21.99
C ALA A 477 -18.85 -17.77 -21.41
N SER A 478 -18.61 -18.26 -20.18
CA SER A 478 -19.45 -19.28 -19.56
C SER A 478 -20.87 -18.78 -19.30
N ARG A 479 -21.83 -19.72 -19.34
CA ARG A 479 -23.24 -19.46 -19.01
C ARG A 479 -23.49 -19.38 -17.51
N ASP A 480 -22.56 -19.86 -16.69
CA ASP A 480 -22.67 -19.81 -15.24
C ASP A 480 -22.36 -18.40 -14.72
N LYS A 481 -23.38 -17.73 -14.20
CA LYS A 481 -23.27 -16.38 -13.64
C LYS A 481 -22.34 -16.34 -12.44
N THR A 482 -22.26 -17.41 -11.65
CA THR A 482 -21.40 -17.45 -10.47
C THR A 482 -19.94 -17.47 -10.89
N LEU A 483 -19.60 -18.29 -11.89
CA LEU A 483 -18.27 -18.37 -12.48
C LEU A 483 -17.84 -17.03 -13.09
N VAL A 484 -18.71 -16.38 -13.85
CA VAL A 484 -18.42 -15.07 -14.47
C VAL A 484 -18.24 -13.98 -13.41
N THR A 485 -19.05 -13.99 -12.35
CA THR A 485 -18.90 -13.04 -11.24
C THR A 485 -17.59 -13.28 -10.50
N GLN A 486 -17.26 -14.54 -10.23
CA GLN A 486 -16.00 -14.92 -9.61
C GLN A 486 -14.80 -14.47 -10.45
N GLY A 487 -14.83 -14.67 -11.78
CA GLY A 487 -13.76 -14.24 -12.67
C GLY A 487 -13.56 -12.73 -12.80
N ARG A 488 -14.49 -11.91 -12.28
CA ARG A 488 -14.36 -10.44 -12.18
C ARG A 488 -13.75 -9.97 -10.86
N ASP A 489 -13.46 -10.89 -9.96
CA ASP A 489 -12.73 -10.60 -8.72
C ASP A 489 -11.31 -10.10 -9.03
N GLN A 490 -10.87 -9.06 -8.33
CA GLN A 490 -9.60 -8.38 -8.59
C GLN A 490 -8.40 -9.30 -8.41
N TYR A 491 -8.38 -10.18 -7.39
CA TYR A 491 -7.28 -11.12 -7.18
C TYR A 491 -7.18 -12.13 -8.32
N ARG A 492 -8.32 -12.63 -8.80
CA ARG A 492 -8.35 -13.57 -9.94
C ARG A 492 -7.97 -12.90 -11.25
N ILE A 493 -8.30 -11.63 -11.43
CA ILE A 493 -7.81 -10.85 -12.58
C ILE A 493 -6.28 -10.76 -12.53
N ILE A 494 -5.69 -10.42 -11.38
CA ILE A 494 -4.23 -10.41 -11.19
C ILE A 494 -3.65 -11.78 -11.53
N GLN A 495 -4.17 -12.86 -10.92
CA GLN A 495 -3.71 -14.24 -11.14
C GLN A 495 -3.80 -14.65 -12.62
N ARG A 496 -4.88 -14.26 -13.33
CA ARG A 496 -5.01 -14.50 -14.77
C ARG A 496 -3.87 -13.86 -15.56
N TYR A 497 -3.59 -12.57 -15.32
CA TYR A 497 -2.49 -11.90 -16.02
C TYR A 497 -1.12 -12.49 -15.68
N LEU A 498 -0.89 -12.86 -14.41
CA LEU A 498 0.33 -13.57 -13.98
C LEU A 498 0.51 -14.89 -14.76
N ILE A 499 -0.56 -15.67 -14.91
CA ILE A 499 -0.54 -16.93 -15.67
C ILE A 499 -0.27 -16.68 -17.16
N MET A 500 -0.87 -15.65 -17.76
CA MET A 500 -0.65 -15.28 -19.17
C MET A 500 0.69 -14.59 -19.44
N ASP A 501 1.45 -14.24 -18.40
CA ASP A 501 2.70 -13.47 -18.47
C ASP A 501 2.57 -12.07 -19.10
N ASP A 502 1.39 -11.47 -19.00
CA ASP A 502 1.12 -10.11 -19.49
C ASP A 502 1.21 -9.09 -18.35
N VAL A 503 2.44 -8.69 -18.03
CA VAL A 503 2.77 -7.76 -16.94
C VAL A 503 2.29 -6.34 -17.23
N ASP A 504 2.44 -5.88 -18.47
CA ASP A 504 2.04 -4.52 -18.86
C ASP A 504 0.52 -4.38 -18.84
N GLY A 505 -0.21 -5.35 -19.38
CA GLY A 505 -1.67 -5.38 -19.28
C GLY A 505 -2.18 -5.47 -17.84
N LEU A 506 -1.42 -6.12 -16.94
CA LEU A 506 -1.72 -6.12 -15.51
C LEU A 506 -1.55 -4.74 -14.87
N LEU A 507 -0.44 -4.05 -15.16
CA LEU A 507 -0.18 -2.69 -14.65
C LEU A 507 -1.25 -1.71 -15.14
N GLU A 508 -1.65 -1.80 -16.41
CA GLU A 508 -2.74 -1.00 -16.99
C GLU A 508 -4.09 -1.29 -16.29
N GLU A 509 -4.44 -2.56 -16.09
CA GLU A 509 -5.68 -2.94 -15.42
C GLU A 509 -5.70 -2.45 -13.95
N MET A 510 -4.60 -2.65 -13.21
CA MET A 510 -4.43 -2.17 -11.84
C MET A 510 -4.55 -0.63 -11.75
N SER A 511 -3.89 0.09 -12.66
CA SER A 511 -3.98 1.56 -12.74
C SER A 511 -5.39 2.02 -13.12
N SER A 512 -6.10 1.28 -13.98
CA SER A 512 -7.49 1.59 -14.32
C SER A 512 -8.41 1.58 -13.10
N TRP A 513 -8.11 0.75 -12.10
CA TRP A 513 -8.90 0.68 -10.87
C TRP A 513 -8.76 1.95 -10.04
N LEU A 514 -7.63 2.65 -10.12
CA LEU A 514 -7.43 3.92 -9.44
C LEU A 514 -8.30 5.05 -10.04
N ASN A 515 -8.67 4.92 -11.32
CA ASN A 515 -9.43 5.93 -12.07
C ASN A 515 -10.96 5.66 -12.12
N LYS A 516 -11.45 4.58 -11.50
CA LYS A 516 -12.89 4.23 -11.52
C LYS A 516 -13.65 5.05 -10.45
N GLY A 517 -14.47 6.02 -10.84
CA GLY A 517 -15.34 6.79 -9.92
C GLY A 517 -14.65 7.99 -9.27
N ASP A 518 -15.29 8.61 -8.27
CA ASP A 518 -14.83 9.88 -7.67
C ASP A 518 -13.62 9.72 -6.72
N SER A 519 -13.37 8.52 -6.17
CA SER A 519 -12.17 8.20 -5.38
C SER A 519 -11.90 6.68 -5.34
N TRP A 520 -10.64 6.29 -5.54
CA TRP A 520 -10.22 4.88 -5.50
C TRP A 520 -10.40 4.22 -4.14
N SER A 521 -10.37 5.00 -3.06
CA SER A 521 -10.51 4.53 -1.68
C SER A 521 -11.88 3.89 -1.37
N VAL A 522 -12.87 4.11 -2.23
CA VAL A 522 -14.23 3.60 -2.06
C VAL A 522 -14.36 2.14 -2.47
N HIS A 523 -13.58 1.69 -3.46
CA HIS A 523 -13.69 0.34 -4.03
C HIS A 523 -12.40 -0.47 -3.96
N LEU A 524 -11.26 0.14 -3.63
CA LEU A 524 -10.02 -0.59 -3.35
C LEU A 524 -9.77 -0.68 -1.85
N ARG A 525 -9.73 -1.92 -1.35
CA ARG A 525 -9.37 -2.21 0.03
C ARG A 525 -7.86 -1.98 0.25
N PRO A 526 -7.44 -1.67 1.50
CA PRO A 526 -6.04 -1.39 1.81
C PRO A 526 -5.05 -2.52 1.43
N HIS A 527 -5.44 -3.78 1.64
CA HIS A 527 -4.59 -4.94 1.36
C HIS A 527 -4.43 -5.18 -0.15
N MET A 528 -5.46 -4.92 -0.95
CA MET A 528 -5.34 -4.91 -2.41
C MET A 528 -4.28 -3.90 -2.88
N LEU A 529 -4.29 -2.66 -2.36
CA LEU A 529 -3.28 -1.66 -2.72
C LEU A 529 -1.87 -2.05 -2.29
N ARG A 530 -1.73 -2.71 -1.12
CA ARG A 530 -0.46 -3.30 -0.71
C ARG A 530 0.00 -4.34 -1.73
N LEU A 531 -0.85 -5.30 -2.07
CA LEU A 531 -0.50 -6.33 -3.06
C LEU A 531 -0.09 -5.68 -4.39
N MET A 532 -0.87 -4.72 -4.90
CA MET A 532 -0.57 -4.00 -6.14
C MET A 532 0.80 -3.30 -6.06
N ALA A 533 1.09 -2.55 -5.00
CA ALA A 533 2.35 -1.84 -4.83
C ALA A 533 3.54 -2.80 -4.77
N HIS A 534 3.45 -3.87 -3.97
CA HIS A 534 4.53 -4.84 -3.85
C HIS A 534 4.71 -5.70 -5.10
N LEU A 535 3.65 -6.01 -5.85
CA LEU A 535 3.75 -6.65 -7.17
C LEU A 535 4.44 -5.73 -8.18
N SER A 536 4.07 -4.45 -8.24
CA SER A 536 4.73 -3.47 -9.12
C SER A 536 6.22 -3.33 -8.79
N LEU A 537 6.58 -3.29 -7.50
CA LEU A 537 7.98 -3.27 -7.06
C LEU A 537 8.71 -4.59 -7.38
N PHE A 538 8.03 -5.74 -7.26
CA PHE A 538 8.57 -7.03 -7.66
C PHE A 538 8.89 -7.06 -9.16
N PHE A 539 7.95 -6.65 -10.02
CA PHE A 539 8.15 -6.60 -11.47
C PHE A 539 9.32 -5.70 -11.86
N ARG A 540 9.37 -4.49 -11.29
CA ARG A 540 10.49 -3.58 -11.49
C ARG A 540 11.83 -4.21 -11.11
N ARG A 541 11.90 -4.92 -9.97
CA ARG A 541 13.13 -5.58 -9.50
C ARG A 541 13.59 -6.71 -10.42
N ILE A 542 12.68 -7.45 -11.04
CA ILE A 542 13.03 -8.51 -12.01
C ILE A 542 13.19 -7.97 -13.45
N GLY A 543 13.14 -6.65 -13.64
CA GLY A 543 13.29 -6.02 -14.95
C GLY A 543 12.11 -6.25 -15.89
N ARG A 544 10.91 -6.50 -15.36
CA ARG A 544 9.67 -6.65 -16.13
C ARG A 544 8.71 -5.48 -15.87
N GLY A 545 7.93 -5.10 -16.87
CA GLY A 545 7.09 -3.90 -16.85
C GLY A 545 7.76 -2.74 -17.59
N SER A 546 7.12 -2.27 -18.65
CA SER A 546 7.69 -1.27 -19.58
C SER A 546 7.39 0.18 -19.20
N CYS A 547 6.42 0.43 -18.32
CA CYS A 547 5.95 1.77 -17.97
C CYS A 547 6.10 2.09 -16.47
N ASP A 548 7.15 2.85 -16.13
CA ASP A 548 7.39 3.30 -14.76
C ASP A 548 6.32 4.27 -14.23
N ASP A 549 5.62 4.99 -15.11
CA ASP A 549 4.55 5.93 -14.73
C ASP A 549 3.36 5.19 -14.09
N LEU A 550 2.99 4.00 -14.63
CA LEU A 550 1.92 3.16 -14.06
C LEU A 550 2.31 2.61 -12.69
N ILE A 551 3.59 2.27 -12.49
CA ILE A 551 4.09 1.86 -11.18
C ILE A 551 4.05 3.05 -10.21
N GLY A 552 4.43 4.24 -10.69
CA GLY A 552 4.37 5.48 -9.92
C GLY A 552 2.97 5.79 -9.40
N SER A 553 1.94 5.70 -10.25
CA SER A 553 0.54 5.98 -9.84
C SER A 553 0.02 4.98 -8.80
N ILE A 554 0.40 3.71 -8.91
CA ILE A 554 0.04 2.68 -7.91
C ILE A 554 0.73 2.95 -6.58
N LEU A 555 2.03 3.31 -6.61
CA LEU A 555 2.77 3.66 -5.40
C LEU A 555 2.22 4.93 -4.73
N GLU A 556 1.85 5.94 -5.52
CA GLU A 556 1.19 7.16 -5.03
C GLU A 556 -0.10 6.83 -4.27
N ALA A 557 -1.00 6.06 -4.87
CA ALA A 557 -2.25 5.65 -4.22
C ALA A 557 -2.00 4.84 -2.93
N TYR A 558 -1.03 3.92 -2.96
CA TYR A 558 -0.67 3.13 -1.79
C TYR A 558 -0.09 3.98 -0.66
N VAL A 559 0.80 4.92 -0.96
CA VAL A 559 1.38 5.85 0.02
C VAL A 559 0.30 6.71 0.66
N LEU A 560 -0.62 7.27 -0.14
CA LEU A 560 -1.75 8.05 0.39
C LEU A 560 -2.66 7.18 1.27
N GLN A 561 -2.85 5.91 0.93
CA GLN A 561 -3.59 4.96 1.78
C GLN A 561 -2.90 4.73 3.12
N LEU A 562 -1.57 4.56 3.15
CA LEU A 562 -0.80 4.39 4.38
C LEU A 562 -0.95 5.60 5.30
N VAL A 563 -0.92 6.81 4.73
CA VAL A 563 -1.13 8.06 5.48
C VAL A 563 -2.53 8.11 6.08
N ASN A 564 -3.56 7.78 5.31
CA ASN A 564 -4.96 7.74 5.79
C ASN A 564 -5.20 6.69 6.88
N LEU A 565 -4.40 5.62 6.93
CA LEU A 565 -4.41 4.62 8.01
C LEU A 565 -3.59 5.05 9.23
N GLY A 566 -2.99 6.25 9.23
CA GLY A 566 -2.14 6.76 10.30
C GLY A 566 -0.74 6.13 10.35
N ARG A 567 -0.32 5.41 9.29
CA ARG A 567 0.98 4.72 9.17
C ARG A 567 1.97 5.52 8.33
N THR A 568 2.09 6.81 8.63
CA THR A 568 2.92 7.78 7.91
C THR A 568 4.41 7.45 7.97
N ASP A 569 4.83 6.74 9.02
CA ASP A 569 6.21 6.28 9.20
C ASP A 569 6.68 5.38 8.04
N LEU A 570 5.76 4.66 7.39
CA LEU A 570 6.07 3.73 6.29
C LEU A 570 6.19 4.45 4.92
N ALA A 571 5.58 5.63 4.78
CA ALA A 571 5.42 6.31 3.50
C ALA A 571 6.77 6.66 2.84
N ALA A 572 7.75 7.13 3.62
CA ALA A 572 9.02 7.65 3.11
C ALA A 572 9.76 6.64 2.21
N VAL A 573 9.76 5.35 2.59
CA VAL A 573 10.49 4.31 1.86
C VAL A 573 9.87 4.06 0.48
N TYR A 574 8.53 4.03 0.42
CA TYR A 574 7.80 3.83 -0.84
C TYR A 574 7.88 5.06 -1.73
N VAL A 575 7.84 6.27 -1.17
CA VAL A 575 8.06 7.50 -1.95
C VAL A 575 9.45 7.48 -2.59
N GLY A 576 10.48 7.04 -1.85
CA GLY A 576 11.84 6.88 -2.40
C GLY A 576 11.95 5.88 -3.56
N GLN A 577 10.92 5.07 -3.84
CA GLN A 577 10.88 4.18 -5.01
C GLN A 577 10.31 4.86 -6.27
N LEU A 578 9.84 6.10 -6.20
CA LEU A 578 9.40 6.85 -7.38
C LEU A 578 10.62 7.26 -8.24
N PRO A 579 10.49 7.26 -9.58
CA PRO A 579 11.63 7.52 -10.47
C PRO A 579 12.07 8.99 -10.49
N LEU A 580 11.11 9.94 -10.41
CA LEU A 580 11.37 11.37 -10.55
C LEU A 580 11.45 12.06 -9.17
N PRO A 581 12.51 12.85 -8.89
CA PRO A 581 12.62 13.62 -7.65
C PRO A 581 11.45 14.59 -7.42
N GLU A 582 10.89 15.17 -8.48
CA GLU A 582 9.75 16.09 -8.39
C GLU A 582 8.50 15.39 -7.83
N ASP A 583 8.21 14.18 -8.30
CA ASP A 583 7.10 13.35 -7.81
C ASP A 583 7.35 12.92 -6.35
N GLN A 584 8.59 12.59 -6.01
CA GLN A 584 8.97 12.27 -4.63
C GLN A 584 8.70 13.45 -3.67
N ILE A 585 9.11 14.66 -4.08
CA ILE A 585 8.92 15.89 -3.31
C ILE A 585 7.42 16.18 -3.18
N HIS A 586 6.69 16.14 -4.28
CA HIS A 586 5.26 16.46 -4.32
C HIS A 586 4.45 15.49 -3.45
N LEU A 587 4.65 14.18 -3.63
CA LEU A 587 3.90 13.15 -2.92
C LEU A 587 4.21 13.15 -1.42
N TYR A 588 5.48 13.19 -1.01
CA TYR A 588 5.80 13.22 0.41
C TYR A 588 5.35 14.52 1.06
N ALA A 589 5.45 15.67 0.37
CA ALA A 589 4.89 16.91 0.87
C ALA A 589 3.37 16.81 1.07
N GLN A 590 2.64 16.25 0.10
CA GLN A 590 1.20 15.99 0.23
C GLN A 590 0.88 15.09 1.43
N CYS A 591 1.69 14.06 1.69
CA CYS A 591 1.53 13.20 2.86
C CYS A 591 1.64 14.01 4.17
N LEU A 592 2.65 14.88 4.27
CA LEU A 592 2.86 15.70 5.47
C LEU A 592 1.75 16.76 5.65
N VAL A 593 1.22 17.30 4.55
CA VAL A 593 0.05 18.21 4.56
C VAL A 593 -1.16 17.48 5.15
N ILE A 594 -1.47 16.27 4.67
CA ILE A 594 -2.59 15.47 5.18
C ILE A 594 -2.43 15.20 6.69
N VAL A 595 -1.21 14.89 7.15
CA VAL A 595 -0.94 14.67 8.58
C VAL A 595 -1.20 15.93 9.40
N GLU A 596 -0.72 17.09 8.94
CA GLU A 596 -0.91 18.37 9.62
C GLU A 596 -2.39 18.79 9.65
N GLU A 597 -3.16 18.47 8.60
CA GLU A 597 -4.61 18.74 8.56
C GLU A 597 -5.42 17.82 9.47
N GLN A 598 -5.06 16.54 9.55
CA GLN A 598 -5.76 15.54 10.38
C GLN A 598 -5.42 15.67 11.86
N GLN A 599 -4.21 16.12 12.21
CA GLN A 599 -3.73 16.21 13.59
C GLN A 599 -3.62 17.66 14.05
N GLU A 600 -4.55 18.12 14.89
CA GLU A 600 -4.58 19.51 15.38
C GLU A 600 -3.29 19.94 16.13
N ASN A 601 -2.55 18.98 16.71
CA ASN A 601 -1.34 19.17 17.50
C ASN A 601 -0.12 18.37 16.97
N CYS A 602 0.17 18.46 15.68
CA CYS A 602 1.47 17.99 15.16
C CYS A 602 2.60 18.75 15.90
N ASP A 603 3.34 18.07 16.77
CA ASP A 603 4.44 18.63 17.56
C ASP A 603 5.73 18.68 16.73
N ASP A 604 6.65 19.58 17.10
CA ASP A 604 7.97 19.67 16.46
C ASP A 604 8.78 18.37 16.54
N THR A 605 8.52 17.53 17.55
CA THR A 605 9.11 16.20 17.68
C THR A 605 8.67 15.28 16.55
N GLN A 606 7.39 15.33 16.18
CA GLN A 606 6.82 14.55 15.08
C GLN A 606 7.29 15.07 13.73
N ARG A 607 7.34 16.39 13.53
CA ARG A 607 7.90 16.99 12.30
C ARG A 607 9.34 16.53 12.07
N ARG A 608 10.19 16.60 13.11
CA ARG A 608 11.58 16.10 13.04
C ARG A 608 11.65 14.61 12.74
N ARG A 609 10.79 13.81 13.36
CA ARG A 609 10.73 12.37 13.10
C ARG A 609 10.41 12.08 11.64
N LEU A 610 9.37 12.69 11.07
CA LEU A 610 8.96 12.49 9.69
C LEU A 610 10.06 12.95 8.70
N LEU A 611 10.64 14.13 8.89
CA LEU A 611 11.76 14.59 8.07
C LEU A 611 13.01 13.69 8.22
N SER A 612 13.25 13.11 9.40
CA SER A 612 14.36 12.16 9.60
C SER A 612 14.15 10.85 8.84
N LEU A 613 12.92 10.37 8.69
CA LEU A 613 12.60 9.19 7.89
C LEU A 613 12.83 9.48 6.40
N ALA A 614 12.41 10.64 5.92
CA ALA A 614 12.69 11.09 4.56
C ALA A 614 14.20 11.17 4.29
N HIS A 615 14.97 11.73 5.24
CA HIS A 615 16.43 11.81 5.14
C HIS A 615 17.09 10.44 5.05
N GLN A 616 16.64 9.45 5.83
CA GLN A 616 17.20 8.09 5.84
C GLN A 616 17.07 7.38 4.49
N VAL A 617 16.02 7.68 3.73
CA VAL A 617 15.76 7.11 2.40
C VAL A 617 16.44 7.93 1.29
N GLY A 618 17.04 9.09 1.62
CA GLY A 618 17.73 9.95 0.66
C GLY A 618 16.82 10.95 -0.06
N LEU A 619 15.62 11.23 0.48
CA LEU A 619 14.74 12.26 -0.06
C LEU A 619 15.28 13.68 0.26
N ASP A 620 14.97 14.64 -0.60
CA ASP A 620 15.33 16.05 -0.39
C ASP A 620 14.41 16.70 0.66
N VAL A 621 14.84 16.59 1.92
CA VAL A 621 14.15 17.14 3.09
C VAL A 621 13.85 18.62 2.96
N ASN A 622 14.76 19.39 2.35
CA ASN A 622 14.65 20.85 2.27
C ASN A 622 13.65 21.26 1.19
N ALA A 623 13.67 20.59 0.03
CA ALA A 623 12.66 20.78 -0.99
C ALA A 623 11.26 20.35 -0.52
N ILE A 624 11.17 19.22 0.19
CA ILE A 624 9.93 18.73 0.81
C ILE A 624 9.38 19.75 1.81
N ALA A 625 10.19 20.20 2.78
CA ALA A 625 9.76 21.15 3.79
C ALA A 625 9.29 22.48 3.17
N LYS A 626 9.99 22.95 2.13
CA LYS A 626 9.56 24.10 1.33
C LYS A 626 8.19 23.86 0.69
N GLN A 627 8.01 22.72 0.02
CA GLN A 627 6.77 22.40 -0.67
C GLN A 627 5.58 22.27 0.31
N VAL A 628 5.78 21.63 1.47
CA VAL A 628 4.76 21.53 2.53
C VAL A 628 4.27 22.92 2.97
N VAL A 629 5.20 23.84 3.24
CA VAL A 629 4.84 25.20 3.65
C VAL A 629 4.13 25.95 2.53
N ILE A 630 4.57 25.81 1.28
CA ILE A 630 3.89 26.44 0.14
C ILE A 630 2.45 25.94 0.04
N SER A 631 2.21 24.63 0.14
CA SER A 631 0.87 24.04 0.08
C SER A 631 -0.03 24.47 1.25
N LEU A 632 0.48 24.50 2.48
CA LEU A 632 -0.30 24.92 3.65
C LEU A 632 -0.55 26.44 3.69
N CYS A 633 0.40 27.23 3.20
CA CYS A 633 0.31 28.69 3.20
C CYS A 633 -0.42 29.26 1.98
N ASP A 634 -0.78 28.44 0.99
CA ASP A 634 -1.53 28.92 -0.17
C ASP A 634 -2.91 29.41 0.27
N GLN A 635 -3.16 30.70 0.06
CA GLN A 635 -4.42 31.37 0.42
C GLN A 635 -5.40 31.41 -0.76
N GLY A 636 -5.04 30.81 -1.90
CA GLY A 636 -5.72 30.96 -3.17
C GLY A 636 -5.44 32.33 -3.80
N SER A 637 -5.48 32.41 -5.13
CA SER A 637 -5.04 33.58 -5.92
C SER A 637 -5.92 34.84 -5.77
N GLN A 638 -6.88 34.90 -4.84
CA GLN A 638 -7.76 36.05 -4.66
C GLN A 638 -7.23 36.97 -3.55
N ILE A 639 -6.76 38.15 -3.97
CA ILE A 639 -6.39 39.25 -3.08
C ILE A 639 -7.65 39.77 -2.38
N GLN A 640 -7.96 39.24 -1.20
CA GLN A 640 -9.04 39.75 -0.35
C GLN A 640 -8.54 40.98 0.42
N HIS A 641 -8.82 42.17 -0.12
CA HIS A 641 -8.52 43.45 0.53
C HIS A 641 -9.76 43.99 1.25
N VAL A 642 -9.66 44.23 2.56
CA VAL A 642 -10.76 44.80 3.36
C VAL A 642 -10.65 46.33 3.35
N ASN A 643 -11.51 46.99 2.58
CA ASN A 643 -11.54 48.46 2.45
C ASN A 643 -12.09 49.20 3.69
N ASP A 644 -12.89 48.53 4.53
CA ASP A 644 -13.54 49.18 5.66
C ASP A 644 -12.58 49.29 6.86
N ALA A 645 -12.26 50.53 7.26
CA ALA A 645 -11.34 50.83 8.35
C ALA A 645 -11.89 50.45 9.75
N SER A 646 -13.17 50.09 9.87
CA SER A 646 -13.83 49.77 11.13
C SER A 646 -13.84 48.28 11.51
N LEU A 647 -13.45 47.39 10.60
CA LEU A 647 -13.48 45.95 10.80
C LEU A 647 -12.07 45.40 11.09
N GLN A 648 -11.81 45.04 12.35
CA GLN A 648 -10.72 44.13 12.70
C GLN A 648 -11.21 42.70 12.52
N VAL A 649 -10.58 41.96 11.62
CA VAL A 649 -10.86 40.53 11.45
C VAL A 649 -10.08 39.77 12.54
N ALA A 650 -10.75 38.89 13.28
CA ALA A 650 -10.09 38.05 14.27
C ALA A 650 -9.18 37.02 13.57
N THR A 651 -8.10 36.60 14.24
CA THR A 651 -7.28 35.47 13.79
C THR A 651 -8.12 34.19 13.87
N SER A 652 -8.25 33.46 12.77
CA SER A 652 -8.95 32.18 12.76
C SER A 652 -8.01 31.04 13.15
N ALA A 653 -8.56 29.90 13.60
CA ALA A 653 -7.76 28.70 13.88
C ALA A 653 -6.96 28.22 12.65
N GLU A 654 -7.52 28.46 11.45
CA GLU A 654 -6.85 28.17 10.18
C GLU A 654 -5.66 29.11 9.94
N ASP A 655 -5.76 30.39 10.31
CA ASP A 655 -4.63 31.32 10.23
C ASP A 655 -3.52 30.91 11.20
N GLU A 656 -3.86 30.49 12.43
CA GLU A 656 -2.88 29.96 13.39
C GLU A 656 -2.20 28.68 12.87
N ARG A 657 -2.95 27.79 12.19
CA ARG A 657 -2.38 26.60 11.54
C ARG A 657 -1.39 26.97 10.44
N ARG A 658 -1.72 27.95 9.57
CA ARG A 658 -0.79 28.45 8.54
C ARG A 658 0.47 29.06 9.14
N ILE A 659 0.35 29.79 10.24
CA ILE A 659 1.52 30.34 10.94
C ILE A 659 2.38 29.21 11.49
N ARG A 660 1.76 28.22 12.16
CA ARG A 660 2.48 27.05 12.69
C ARG A 660 3.20 26.24 11.62
N SER A 661 2.69 26.17 10.39
CA SER A 661 3.31 25.43 9.30
C SER A 661 4.73 25.94 8.97
N LEU A 662 5.04 27.22 9.21
CA LEU A 662 6.39 27.76 9.03
C LEU A 662 7.45 27.02 9.88
N SER A 663 7.02 26.32 10.95
CA SER A 663 7.89 25.49 11.78
C SER A 663 8.58 24.37 10.99
N TRP A 664 8.01 23.89 9.88
CA TRP A 664 8.67 22.94 8.98
C TRP A 664 10.01 23.48 8.44
N LEU A 665 10.10 24.79 8.18
CA LEU A 665 11.31 25.47 7.71
C LEU A 665 12.29 25.81 8.85
N LEU A 666 11.85 25.75 10.11
CA LEU A 666 12.70 25.97 11.28
C LEU A 666 13.51 24.72 11.67
N MET A 667 13.20 23.57 11.09
CA MET A 667 13.88 22.30 11.40
C MET A 667 15.32 22.27 10.89
N ASP A 668 15.62 22.96 9.78
CA ASP A 668 16.97 23.15 9.25
C ASP A 668 17.32 24.65 9.20
N PRO A 669 18.36 25.12 9.91
CA PRO A 669 18.85 26.49 9.81
C PRO A 669 19.22 26.93 8.38
N THR A 670 19.50 26.04 7.45
CA THR A 670 19.81 26.44 6.06
C THR A 670 18.59 26.97 5.29
N MET A 671 17.39 26.75 5.81
CA MET A 671 16.11 27.13 5.19
C MET A 671 15.59 28.51 5.64
N ARG A 672 16.39 29.28 6.39
CA ARG A 672 16.03 30.63 6.88
C ARG A 672 15.62 31.59 5.76
N SER A 673 16.17 31.44 4.54
CA SER A 673 15.81 32.28 3.40
C SER A 673 14.38 32.01 2.94
N GLN A 674 14.02 30.73 2.85
CA GLN A 674 12.66 30.30 2.51
C GLN A 674 11.66 30.64 3.62
N LEU A 675 12.06 30.48 4.90
CA LEU A 675 11.23 30.91 6.03
C LEU A 675 10.82 32.36 5.89
N LEU A 676 11.77 33.24 5.58
CA LEU A 676 11.52 34.68 5.48
C LEU A 676 10.59 35.02 4.31
N ILE A 677 10.80 34.39 3.15
CA ILE A 677 9.97 34.58 1.95
C ILE A 677 8.52 34.13 2.21
N GLN A 678 8.33 32.95 2.81
CA GLN A 678 7.00 32.42 3.11
C GLN A 678 6.31 33.21 4.22
N ALA A 679 7.03 33.57 5.28
CA ALA A 679 6.49 34.39 6.36
C ALA A 679 6.07 35.79 5.88
N ASN A 680 6.87 36.44 5.04
CA ASN A 680 6.48 37.72 4.43
C ASN A 680 5.21 37.57 3.59
N THR A 681 5.07 36.48 2.85
CA THR A 681 3.87 36.21 2.05
C THR A 681 2.61 36.10 2.92
N LEU A 682 2.69 35.38 4.05
CA LEU A 682 1.60 35.33 5.03
C LEU A 682 1.33 36.71 5.65
N MET A 683 2.36 37.41 6.12
CA MET A 683 2.22 38.72 6.74
C MET A 683 1.63 39.76 5.79
N ARG A 684 1.98 39.73 4.50
CA ARG A 684 1.32 40.57 3.47
C ARG A 684 -0.18 40.31 3.43
N GLY A 685 -0.59 39.03 3.36
CA GLY A 685 -2.00 38.64 3.36
C GLY A 685 -2.74 39.10 4.61
N TYR A 686 -2.16 38.86 5.79
CA TYR A 686 -2.74 39.26 7.08
C TYR A 686 -2.84 40.77 7.26
N LEU A 687 -1.84 41.54 6.81
CA LEU A 687 -1.90 43.00 6.83
C LEU A 687 -3.00 43.55 5.92
N LEU A 688 -3.17 42.98 4.71
CA LEU A 688 -4.25 43.37 3.79
C LEU A 688 -5.66 43.06 4.35
N ARG A 689 -5.77 42.04 5.20
CA ARG A 689 -7.00 41.68 5.94
C ARG A 689 -7.11 42.38 7.31
N ARG A 690 -6.13 43.22 7.68
CA ARG A 690 -6.03 43.91 8.99
C ARG A 690 -5.97 42.97 10.22
N GLN A 691 -5.47 41.74 10.06
CA GLN A 691 -5.26 40.77 11.13
C GLN A 691 -3.90 41.00 11.83
N ILE A 692 -3.80 42.05 12.65
CA ILE A 692 -2.53 42.47 13.28
C ILE A 692 -1.97 41.39 14.24
N GLU A 693 -2.83 40.70 14.97
CA GLU A 693 -2.39 39.63 15.89
C GLU A 693 -1.77 38.44 15.14
N ALA A 694 -2.29 38.08 13.96
CA ALA A 694 -1.70 37.04 13.11
C ALA A 694 -0.28 37.43 12.63
N VAL A 695 -0.08 38.71 12.28
CA VAL A 695 1.25 39.24 11.90
C VAL A 695 2.22 39.16 13.09
N LYS A 696 1.77 39.56 14.29
CA LYS A 696 2.57 39.47 15.51
C LYS A 696 2.97 38.04 15.85
N LEU A 697 2.04 37.09 15.77
CA LEU A 697 2.32 35.66 15.97
C LEU A 697 3.36 35.15 14.95
N THR A 698 3.25 35.57 13.69
CA THR A 698 4.23 35.21 12.65
C THR A 698 5.62 35.77 12.96
N LEU A 699 5.71 37.03 13.39
CA LEU A 699 6.99 37.65 13.80
C LEU A 699 7.61 36.97 15.01
N GLN A 700 6.81 36.55 15.98
CA GLN A 700 7.29 35.82 17.17
C GLN A 700 7.85 34.45 16.84
N LEU A 701 7.35 33.80 15.78
CA LEU A 701 7.83 32.50 15.33
C LEU A 701 9.20 32.60 14.63
N ILE A 702 9.50 33.73 13.99
CA ILE A 702 10.78 33.93 13.29
C ILE A 702 11.89 34.16 14.32
N PRO A 703 12.96 33.33 14.33
CA PRO A 703 14.07 33.51 15.24
C PRO A 703 14.77 34.87 15.04
N PRO A 704 15.15 35.58 16.12
CA PRO A 704 15.74 36.92 16.02
C PRO A 704 17.13 36.93 15.35
N ASP A 705 17.82 35.79 15.34
CA ASP A 705 19.11 35.59 14.68
C ASP A 705 18.98 35.30 13.17
N THR A 706 17.78 35.31 12.60
CA THR A 706 17.54 34.94 11.20
C THR A 706 18.35 35.79 10.22
N ILE A 707 18.40 37.11 10.41
CA ILE A 707 19.14 38.01 9.51
C ILE A 707 20.66 37.77 9.61
N SER A 708 21.19 37.58 10.82
CA SER A 708 22.62 37.29 11.02
C SER A 708 23.00 35.94 10.42
N VAL A 709 22.20 34.91 10.66
CA VAL A 709 22.42 33.56 10.12
C VAL A 709 22.37 33.56 8.60
N LEU A 710 21.47 34.33 7.98
CA LEU A 710 21.41 34.48 6.52
C LEU A 710 22.71 35.04 5.93
N GLY A 711 23.23 36.12 6.54
CA GLY A 711 24.50 36.72 6.14
C GLY A 711 25.66 35.75 6.29
N GLU A 712 25.80 35.12 7.46
CA GLU A 712 26.88 34.17 7.75
C GLU A 712 26.84 32.94 6.83
N GLN A 713 25.64 32.38 6.57
CA GLN A 713 25.48 31.24 5.67
C GLN A 713 25.78 31.59 4.22
N TRP A 714 25.39 32.79 3.78
CA TRP A 714 25.68 33.23 2.43
C TRP A 714 27.17 33.50 2.22
N GLU A 715 27.79 34.22 3.15
CA GLU A 715 29.22 34.54 3.13
C GLU A 715 30.06 33.26 3.21
N SER A 716 29.72 32.31 4.06
CA SER A 716 30.43 31.03 4.16
C SER A 716 30.34 30.17 2.90
N ARG A 717 29.23 30.24 2.15
CA ARG A 717 29.05 29.46 0.90
C ARG A 717 29.67 30.11 -0.33
N THR A 718 29.63 31.44 -0.42
CA THR A 718 29.99 32.17 -1.65
C THR A 718 31.21 33.08 -1.51
N GLY A 719 31.61 33.40 -0.28
CA GLY A 719 32.64 34.40 0.02
C GLY A 719 32.19 35.84 -0.24
N LEU A 720 30.91 36.07 -0.54
CA LEU A 720 30.33 37.38 -0.81
C LEU A 720 29.49 37.85 0.37
N THR A 721 29.55 39.16 0.65
CA THR A 721 28.74 39.81 1.69
C THR A 721 27.35 40.19 1.19
N ASP A 722 27.23 40.45 -0.12
CA ASP A 722 26.00 40.95 -0.72
C ASP A 722 25.04 39.78 -0.99
N LEU A 723 23.87 39.83 -0.36
CA LEU A 723 22.83 38.82 -0.49
C LEU A 723 22.21 38.83 -1.90
N PRO A 724 21.65 37.71 -2.37
CA PRO A 724 20.83 37.69 -3.59
C PRO A 724 19.68 38.68 -3.50
N ALA A 725 19.35 39.34 -4.62
CA ALA A 725 18.31 40.37 -4.67
C ALA A 725 16.95 39.92 -4.09
N GLU A 726 16.56 38.65 -4.30
CA GLU A 726 15.33 38.08 -3.73
C GLU A 726 15.38 38.00 -2.20
N ILE A 727 16.52 37.59 -1.63
CA ILE A 727 16.70 37.45 -0.18
C ILE A 727 16.86 38.83 0.47
N GLU A 728 17.56 39.76 -0.19
CA GLU A 728 17.67 41.15 0.24
C GLU A 728 16.29 41.81 0.27
N ALA A 729 15.49 41.65 -0.79
CA ALA A 729 14.11 42.13 -0.86
C ALA A 729 13.24 41.53 0.25
N ALA A 730 13.35 40.23 0.52
CA ALA A 730 12.64 39.59 1.63
C ALA A 730 13.11 40.11 3.00
N THR A 731 14.39 40.35 3.20
CA THR A 731 14.95 40.90 4.44
C THR A 731 14.44 42.31 4.69
N ARG A 732 14.46 43.14 3.66
CA ARG A 732 13.95 44.50 3.69
C ARG A 732 12.45 44.53 3.98
N GLU A 733 11.68 43.66 3.34
CA GLU A 733 10.25 43.52 3.55
C GLU A 733 9.91 43.11 4.99
N TYR A 734 10.63 42.15 5.56
CA TYR A 734 10.50 41.75 6.96
C TYR A 734 10.72 42.93 7.91
N LEU A 735 11.79 43.71 7.69
CA LEU A 735 12.09 44.90 8.49
C LEU A 735 11.04 46.00 8.34
N CYS A 736 10.47 46.17 7.14
CA CYS A 736 9.36 47.10 6.91
C CYS A 736 8.14 46.71 7.76
N ILE A 737 7.76 45.43 7.73
CA ILE A 737 6.61 44.92 8.48
C ILE A 737 6.87 45.07 9.99
N GLN A 738 8.06 44.69 10.47
CA GLN A 738 8.46 44.85 11.86
C GLN A 738 8.38 46.32 12.32
N ALA A 739 8.92 47.26 11.53
CA ALA A 739 8.87 48.70 11.85
C ALA A 739 7.42 49.21 11.94
N TYR A 740 6.53 48.71 11.10
CA TYR A 740 5.11 49.09 11.13
C TYR A 740 4.39 48.55 12.37
N ILE A 741 4.61 47.28 12.73
CA ILE A 741 4.01 46.67 13.92
C ILE A 741 4.53 47.34 15.21
N ASP A 742 5.84 47.60 15.30
CA ASP A 742 6.44 48.36 16.40
C ASP A 742 5.79 49.74 16.57
N ALA A 743 5.48 50.43 15.46
CA ALA A 743 4.83 51.73 15.48
C ALA A 743 3.38 51.65 15.97
N LEU A 744 2.64 50.60 15.59
CA LEU A 744 1.28 50.35 16.07
C LEU A 744 1.27 49.99 17.56
N ASP A 745 2.20 49.16 18.03
CA ASP A 745 2.31 48.80 19.45
C ASP A 745 2.69 50.00 20.31
N ALA A 746 3.66 50.81 19.87
CA ALA A 746 4.03 52.05 20.54
C ALA A 746 2.85 53.05 20.59
N PHE A 747 2.06 53.14 19.51
CA PHE A 747 0.84 53.95 19.49
C PHE A 747 -0.23 53.40 20.44
N GLN A 748 -0.46 52.09 20.48
CA GLN A 748 -1.45 51.46 21.36
C GLN A 748 -1.07 51.61 22.84
N GLU A 749 0.21 51.47 23.16
CA GLU A 749 0.73 51.75 24.51
C GLU A 749 0.50 53.22 24.86
N TRP A 750 0.88 54.15 23.97
CA TRP A 750 0.62 55.57 24.14
C TRP A 750 -0.87 55.85 24.38
N PHE A 751 -1.74 55.32 23.52
CA PHE A 751 -3.18 55.55 23.57
C PHE A 751 -3.77 55.08 24.91
N THR A 752 -3.38 53.88 25.35
CA THR A 752 -3.83 53.30 26.63
C THR A 752 -3.34 54.13 27.80
N ARG A 753 -2.07 54.54 27.80
CA ARG A 753 -1.49 55.36 28.87
C ARG A 753 -2.11 56.76 28.91
N PHE A 754 -2.30 57.38 27.76
CA PHE A 754 -2.84 58.73 27.64
C PHE A 754 -4.31 58.80 28.06
N HIS A 755 -5.16 57.86 27.61
CA HIS A 755 -6.59 57.90 27.88
C HIS A 755 -7.02 57.15 29.15
N HIS A 756 -6.42 55.99 29.45
CA HIS A 756 -6.91 55.11 30.53
C HIS A 756 -6.10 55.21 31.83
N SER A 757 -4.83 55.63 31.77
CA SER A 757 -3.98 55.71 32.98
C SER A 757 -3.93 57.10 33.63
N LYS A 758 -4.75 58.05 33.15
CA LYS A 758 -4.81 59.40 33.71
C LYS A 758 -5.36 59.37 35.15
N PRO A 759 -4.63 59.91 36.15
CA PRO A 759 -5.08 59.91 37.53
C PRO A 759 -6.45 60.61 37.67
N LYS A 760 -7.44 59.89 38.22
CA LYS A 760 -8.78 60.45 38.48
C LYS A 760 -8.72 61.41 39.66
N LYS A 761 -9.41 62.55 39.57
CA LYS A 761 -9.57 63.46 40.72
C LYS A 761 -10.35 62.73 41.81
N THR A 762 -9.80 62.68 43.04
CA THR A 762 -10.40 61.99 44.19
C THR A 762 -11.83 62.49 44.50
N GLU A 763 -12.76 61.55 44.71
CA GLU A 763 -14.22 61.76 44.88
C GLU A 763 -14.61 62.66 46.06
N ILE A 764 -13.70 62.90 47.01
CA ILE A 764 -13.85 63.87 48.11
C ILE A 764 -14.11 65.30 47.56
N SER A 765 -13.71 65.56 46.31
CA SER A 765 -13.97 66.84 45.63
C SER A 765 -15.34 66.93 44.95
N VAL A 766 -16.01 65.81 44.63
CA VAL A 766 -17.24 65.80 43.81
C VAL A 766 -18.50 65.91 44.68
N GLN A 767 -18.51 65.37 45.90
CA GLN A 767 -19.65 65.52 46.82
C GLN A 767 -19.91 66.97 47.28
N GLN A 768 -18.93 67.87 47.18
CA GLN A 768 -19.12 69.29 47.50
C GLN A 768 -19.69 70.15 46.35
N GLN A 769 -19.73 69.65 45.11
CA GLN A 769 -20.32 70.43 44.00
C GLN A 769 -21.83 70.24 43.86
N ARG A 770 -22.44 69.22 44.50
CA ARG A 770 -23.90 68.99 44.46
C ARG A 770 -24.65 69.28 45.76
N GLY A 771 -23.96 69.60 46.86
CA GLY A 771 -24.58 70.00 48.13
C GLY A 771 -24.07 71.36 48.58
N GLY A 772 -25.00 72.29 48.84
CA GLY A 772 -24.70 73.67 49.24
C GLY A 772 -23.79 73.78 50.46
N ALA A 773 -23.10 74.92 50.53
CA ALA A 773 -22.11 75.28 51.54
C ALA A 773 -22.57 75.01 53.00
N SER A 774 -21.94 74.04 53.70
CA SER A 774 -21.54 74.11 55.12
C SER A 774 -21.05 72.76 55.69
N ALA A 775 -19.90 72.25 55.22
CA ALA A 775 -19.16 71.23 55.98
C ALA A 775 -17.73 71.72 56.22
N GLN A 776 -17.47 72.27 57.41
CA GLN A 776 -16.11 72.44 57.91
C GLN A 776 -15.53 71.04 58.17
N LEU A 777 -14.67 70.57 57.26
CA LEU A 777 -13.93 69.32 57.41
C LEU A 777 -13.11 69.36 58.71
N SER A 778 -13.04 68.24 59.43
CA SER A 778 -12.19 68.08 60.62
C SER A 778 -10.73 68.39 60.27
N PHE A 779 -9.93 68.86 61.24
CA PHE A 779 -8.48 69.10 61.04
C PHE A 779 -7.76 67.88 60.44
N THR A 780 -8.15 66.67 60.87
CA THR A 780 -7.64 65.40 60.32
C THR A 780 -8.08 65.15 58.87
N GLU A 781 -9.31 65.51 58.50
CA GLU A 781 -9.83 65.37 57.14
C GLU A 781 -9.21 66.39 56.17
N ASN A 782 -8.93 67.61 56.64
CA ASN A 782 -8.19 68.61 55.87
C ASN A 782 -6.73 68.20 55.65
N LEU A 783 -6.07 67.63 56.66
CA LEU A 783 -4.71 67.10 56.52
C LEU A 783 -4.66 65.91 55.55
N LEU A 784 -5.63 64.99 55.63
CA LEU A 784 -5.75 63.88 54.69
C LEU A 784 -6.06 64.38 53.27
N LYS A 785 -6.93 65.38 53.11
CA LYS A 785 -7.22 66.02 51.82
C LYS A 785 -5.96 66.69 51.23
N GLU A 786 -5.18 67.39 52.03
CA GLU A 786 -3.92 68.00 51.59
C GLU A 786 -2.89 66.93 51.20
N GLN A 787 -2.78 65.85 51.99
CA GLN A 787 -1.91 64.71 51.69
C GLN A 787 -2.33 63.98 50.41
N HIS A 788 -3.63 63.73 50.21
CA HIS A 788 -4.17 63.14 48.98
C HIS A 788 -3.99 64.06 47.77
N LEU A 789 -4.08 65.38 47.94
CA LEU A 789 -3.86 66.34 46.86
C LEU A 789 -2.38 66.39 46.45
N LYS A 790 -1.46 66.33 47.42
CA LYS A 790 -0.02 66.19 47.16
C LYS A 790 0.32 64.84 46.49
N GLN A 791 -0.26 63.73 46.96
CA GLN A 791 -0.09 62.42 46.33
C GLN A 791 -0.62 62.40 44.91
N HIS A 792 -1.83 62.93 44.68
CA HIS A 792 -2.41 63.06 43.34
C HIS A 792 -1.54 63.93 42.43
N GLN A 793 -0.98 65.03 42.94
CA GLN A 793 -0.08 65.88 42.17
C GLN A 793 1.20 65.15 41.76
N VAL A 794 1.78 64.34 42.66
CA VAL A 794 2.95 63.48 42.35
C VAL A 794 2.59 62.41 41.32
N GLU A 795 1.42 61.79 41.43
CA GLU A 795 0.93 60.80 40.45
C GLU A 795 0.68 61.42 39.07
N VAL A 796 0.13 62.64 39.01
CA VAL A 796 -0.07 63.38 37.76
C VAL A 796 1.26 63.73 37.11
N LEU A 797 2.24 64.19 37.86
CA LEU A 797 3.58 64.48 37.33
C LEU A 797 4.28 63.21 36.83
N ARG A 798 4.16 62.10 37.56
CA ARG A 798 4.71 60.80 37.14
C ARG A 798 4.02 60.28 35.88
N TRP A 799 2.70 60.42 35.80
CA TRP A 799 1.93 60.07 34.61
C TRP A 799 2.33 60.94 33.41
N GLN A 800 2.47 62.26 33.58
CA GLN A 800 2.93 63.17 32.52
C GLN A 800 4.31 62.77 31.97
N ALA A 801 5.29 62.55 32.86
CA ALA A 801 6.63 62.13 32.43
C ALA A 801 6.62 60.77 31.69
N ALA A 802 5.80 59.82 32.15
CA ALA A 802 5.63 58.53 31.46
C ALA A 802 4.96 58.70 30.09
N VAL A 803 3.89 59.51 30.01
CA VAL A 803 3.21 59.82 28.74
C VAL A 803 4.15 60.51 27.77
N ASP A 804 4.97 61.46 28.21
CA ASP A 804 5.94 62.14 27.34
C ASP A 804 6.98 61.16 26.76
N SER A 805 7.48 60.24 27.59
CA SER A 805 8.42 59.20 27.15
C SER A 805 7.79 58.27 26.09
N VAL A 806 6.57 57.78 26.35
CA VAL A 806 5.86 56.88 25.42
C VAL A 806 5.42 57.64 24.16
N THR A 807 5.08 58.94 24.29
CA THR A 807 4.77 59.81 23.14
C THR A 807 5.97 59.95 22.21
N GLN A 808 7.17 60.21 22.75
CA GLN A 808 8.39 60.27 21.94
C GLN A 808 8.67 58.94 21.25
N THR A 809 8.55 57.84 22.00
CA THR A 809 8.74 56.49 21.44
C THR A 809 7.78 56.21 20.28
N ALA A 810 6.50 56.57 20.43
CA ALA A 810 5.51 56.43 19.36
C ALA A 810 5.82 57.32 18.15
N ILE A 811 6.25 58.57 18.38
CA ILE A 811 6.68 59.50 17.31
C ILE A 811 7.86 58.92 16.53
N ASP A 812 8.91 58.49 17.23
CA ASP A 812 10.13 57.95 16.61
C ASP A 812 9.81 56.70 15.78
N LYS A 813 9.02 55.77 16.31
CA LYS A 813 8.62 54.55 15.60
C LYS A 813 7.72 54.85 14.39
N LEU A 814 6.81 55.81 14.47
CA LEU A 814 5.99 56.24 13.33
C LEU A 814 6.83 56.92 12.25
N TYR A 815 7.84 57.72 12.63
CA TYR A 815 8.78 58.30 11.67
C TYR A 815 9.66 57.24 11.00
N ASN A 816 10.06 56.17 11.68
CA ASN A 816 10.81 55.07 11.06
C ASN A 816 10.05 54.41 9.90
N VAL A 817 8.71 54.37 9.96
CA VAL A 817 7.87 53.90 8.85
C VAL A 817 7.84 54.91 7.71
N LEU A 818 7.62 56.20 8.01
CA LEU A 818 7.48 57.25 6.99
C LEU A 818 8.81 57.60 6.29
N LEU A 819 9.92 57.47 7.01
CA LEU A 819 11.27 57.82 6.56
C LEU A 819 12.15 56.58 6.38
N PHE A 820 11.54 55.44 6.05
CA PHE A 820 12.27 54.19 5.88
C PHE A 820 13.40 54.37 4.83
N PRO A 821 14.65 53.89 5.09
CA PRO A 821 15.81 54.16 4.23
C PRO A 821 15.67 53.61 2.80
N ASP A 822 16.49 54.09 1.86
CA ASP A 822 16.74 53.49 0.53
C ASP A 822 15.48 53.14 -0.30
N GLY A 823 14.67 54.15 -0.65
CA GLY A 823 13.49 54.00 -1.52
C GLY A 823 12.14 53.88 -0.79
N GLY A 824 12.15 53.87 0.54
CA GLY A 824 10.95 53.94 1.37
C GLY A 824 10.32 52.58 1.72
N TRP A 825 9.27 52.63 2.54
CA TRP A 825 8.64 51.45 3.16
C TRP A 825 7.96 50.53 2.13
N MET A 826 8.22 49.22 2.17
CA MET A 826 7.69 48.22 1.21
C MET A 826 7.99 48.56 -0.26
N ALA A 827 9.19 49.08 -0.55
CA ALA A 827 9.73 49.20 -1.90
C ALA A 827 11.04 48.42 -2.01
N ASP A 828 11.18 47.63 -3.08
CA ASP A 828 12.41 46.89 -3.37
C ASP A 828 13.49 47.83 -3.92
N SER A 829 14.75 47.59 -3.55
CA SER A 829 15.89 48.41 -3.96
C SER A 829 16.34 48.14 -5.41
N VAL A 830 16.01 46.96 -5.94
CA VAL A 830 16.29 46.54 -7.32
C VAL A 830 14.97 46.17 -7.99
N ALA A 831 14.79 46.62 -9.23
CA ALA A 831 13.63 46.24 -10.03
C ALA A 831 13.79 44.80 -10.54
N PHE A 832 12.85 43.92 -10.21
CA PHE A 832 12.75 42.58 -10.80
C PHE A 832 12.22 42.69 -12.25
N GLU A 833 12.61 41.76 -13.12
CA GLU A 833 12.28 41.80 -14.56
C GLU A 833 10.77 41.72 -14.85
N ASP A 834 9.99 41.07 -13.98
CA ASP A 834 8.53 40.94 -14.11
C ASP A 834 7.78 42.05 -13.36
N GLU A 835 7.27 43.02 -14.11
CA GLU A 835 6.61 44.20 -13.55
C GLU A 835 5.21 43.94 -12.92
N ASP A 836 4.62 42.75 -13.12
CA ASP A 836 3.21 42.43 -12.77
C ASP A 836 3.06 41.20 -11.84
N THR A 837 3.96 41.03 -10.88
CA THR A 837 3.82 39.94 -9.89
C THR A 837 2.76 40.25 -8.82
N PRO A 838 2.03 39.24 -8.30
CA PRO A 838 1.05 39.43 -7.21
C PRO A 838 1.70 40.02 -5.95
N ARG A 839 2.99 39.73 -5.70
CA ARG A 839 3.77 40.34 -4.62
C ARG A 839 3.85 41.87 -4.76
N LYS A 840 4.21 42.38 -5.93
CA LYS A 840 4.34 43.83 -6.18
C LYS A 840 2.99 44.54 -6.04
N GLN A 841 1.92 43.93 -6.51
CA GLN A 841 0.55 44.43 -6.31
C GLN A 841 0.20 44.50 -4.81
N GLN A 842 0.44 43.43 -4.06
CA GLN A 842 0.21 43.40 -2.61
C GLN A 842 1.03 44.48 -1.88
N GLN A 843 2.32 44.65 -2.22
CA GLN A 843 3.17 45.70 -1.67
C GLN A 843 2.62 47.11 -1.97
N GLN A 844 2.14 47.35 -3.18
CA GLN A 844 1.54 48.63 -3.55
C GLN A 844 0.25 48.92 -2.77
N LEU A 845 -0.64 47.92 -2.60
CA LEU A 845 -1.84 48.06 -1.77
C LEU A 845 -1.49 48.31 -0.30
N LEU A 846 -0.48 47.61 0.24
CA LEU A 846 0.00 47.83 1.60
C LEU A 846 0.54 49.25 1.78
N ARG A 847 1.30 49.76 0.81
CA ARG A 847 1.76 51.15 0.83
C ARG A 847 0.58 52.13 0.87
N GLN A 848 -0.44 51.91 0.03
CA GLN A 848 -1.66 52.75 -0.05
C GLN A 848 -2.54 52.72 1.21
N THR A 849 -2.32 51.75 2.11
CA THR A 849 -3.10 51.58 3.33
C THR A 849 -2.30 51.92 4.59
N CYS A 850 -1.13 51.33 4.76
CA CYS A 850 -0.30 51.45 5.96
C CYS A 850 0.38 52.82 6.10
N ILE A 851 0.93 53.37 5.00
CA ILE A 851 1.63 54.67 5.06
C ILE A 851 0.67 55.82 5.43
N PRO A 852 -0.50 55.97 4.77
CA PRO A 852 -1.46 57.00 5.15
C PRO A 852 -2.00 56.80 6.56
N HIS A 853 -2.20 55.54 6.99
CA HIS A 853 -2.61 55.23 8.36
C HIS A 853 -1.57 55.69 9.38
N ALA A 854 -0.29 55.37 9.19
CA ALA A 854 0.80 55.82 10.06
C ALA A 854 0.88 57.37 10.13
N ALA A 855 0.74 58.06 8.99
CA ALA A 855 0.73 59.52 8.93
C ALA A 855 -0.46 60.14 9.70
N LEU A 856 -1.65 59.55 9.59
CA LEU A 856 -2.85 59.99 10.32
C LEU A 856 -2.73 59.72 11.83
N VAL A 857 -2.19 58.56 12.20
CA VAL A 857 -1.92 58.19 13.59
C VAL A 857 -0.91 59.17 14.20
N LEU A 858 0.16 59.50 13.49
CA LEU A 858 1.14 60.49 13.92
C LEU A 858 0.53 61.89 14.08
N CYS A 859 -0.30 62.33 13.12
CA CYS A 859 -1.06 63.58 13.25
C CYS A 859 -1.90 63.59 14.53
N ASN A 860 -2.56 62.48 14.86
CA ASN A 860 -3.37 62.36 16.07
C ASN A 860 -2.54 62.43 17.35
N VAL A 861 -1.39 61.75 17.41
CA VAL A 861 -0.48 61.80 18.57
C VAL A 861 0.03 63.23 18.79
N LEU A 862 0.51 63.89 17.73
CA LEU A 862 1.07 65.25 17.81
C LEU A 862 0.02 66.30 18.19
N THR A 863 -1.19 66.21 17.61
CA THR A 863 -2.28 67.15 17.94
C THR A 863 -2.85 66.94 19.34
N SER A 864 -2.93 65.69 19.81
CA SER A 864 -3.44 65.34 21.15
C SER A 864 -2.47 65.70 22.27
N THR A 865 -1.16 65.68 21.99
CA THR A 865 -0.10 66.04 22.95
C THR A 865 0.35 67.51 22.84
N HIS A 866 -0.38 68.34 22.09
CA HIS A 866 -0.11 69.77 21.90
C HIS A 866 1.23 70.10 21.21
N ARG A 867 1.81 69.16 20.46
CA ARG A 867 3.06 69.33 19.69
C ARG A 867 2.77 69.83 18.28
N TYR A 868 2.13 71.00 18.20
CA TYR A 868 1.58 71.51 16.95
C TYR A 868 2.65 71.91 15.92
N SER A 869 3.85 72.35 16.34
CA SER A 869 4.96 72.69 15.43
C SER A 869 5.47 71.47 14.67
N GLN A 870 5.72 70.37 15.38
CA GLN A 870 6.11 69.07 14.79
C GLN A 870 5.02 68.53 13.86
N CYS A 871 3.74 68.77 14.18
CA CYS A 871 2.65 68.41 13.28
C CYS A 871 2.72 69.16 11.94
N LEU A 872 3.13 70.44 11.92
CA LEU A 872 3.32 71.18 10.67
C LEU A 872 4.56 70.71 9.90
N GLU A 873 5.63 70.31 10.59
CA GLU A 873 6.83 69.74 9.96
C GLU A 873 6.53 68.43 9.23
N LEU A 874 5.55 67.65 9.70
CA LEU A 874 5.07 66.45 9.00
C LEU A 874 4.55 66.75 7.59
N ALA A 875 4.04 67.96 7.32
CA ALA A 875 3.62 68.36 5.98
C ALA A 875 4.79 68.38 4.98
N ASN A 876 5.99 68.74 5.45
CA ASN A 876 7.21 68.72 4.63
C ASN A 876 7.66 67.28 4.35
N VAL A 877 7.46 66.37 5.32
CA VAL A 877 7.77 64.94 5.14
C VAL A 877 6.84 64.30 4.11
N ILE A 878 5.54 64.59 4.19
CA ILE A 878 4.54 64.03 3.26
C ILE A 878 4.73 64.56 1.83
N THR A 879 5.10 65.84 1.68
CA THR A 879 5.33 66.49 0.37
C THR A 879 6.74 66.27 -0.19
N SER A 880 7.65 65.67 0.58
CA SER A 880 9.03 65.41 0.15
C SER A 880 9.06 64.50 -1.09
N GLU A 881 9.79 64.92 -2.12
CA GLU A 881 10.05 64.11 -3.31
C GLU A 881 10.89 62.86 -2.98
N GLN A 882 11.71 62.91 -1.94
CA GLN A 882 12.61 61.81 -1.56
C GLN A 882 11.86 60.52 -1.23
N GLN A 883 10.73 60.62 -0.52
CA GLN A 883 9.90 59.49 -0.12
C GLN A 883 8.60 59.41 -0.93
N SER A 884 8.22 60.49 -1.62
CA SER A 884 7.04 60.56 -2.50
C SER A 884 5.74 60.06 -1.84
N ILE A 885 5.58 60.26 -0.52
CA ILE A 885 4.46 59.74 0.28
C ILE A 885 3.11 60.21 -0.27
N TYR A 886 3.03 61.45 -0.75
CA TYR A 886 1.83 62.03 -1.34
C TYR A 886 1.27 61.24 -2.54
N LYS A 887 2.10 60.49 -3.29
CA LYS A 887 1.66 59.67 -4.45
C LYS A 887 0.90 58.41 -4.02
N VAL A 888 1.08 57.99 -2.78
CA VAL A 888 0.54 56.75 -2.21
C VAL A 888 -0.77 57.00 -1.47
N CYS A 889 -0.99 58.22 -0.96
CA CYS A 889 -2.20 58.61 -0.25
C CYS A 889 -3.38 58.88 -1.22
N SER A 890 -4.58 58.45 -0.83
CA SER A 890 -5.81 58.84 -1.54
C SER A 890 -6.16 60.31 -1.30
N ALA A 891 -6.98 60.89 -2.19
CA ALA A 891 -7.46 62.27 -2.04
C ALA A 891 -8.20 62.50 -0.70
N GLU A 892 -8.95 61.50 -0.24
CA GLU A 892 -9.67 61.56 1.04
C GLU A 892 -8.70 61.55 2.25
N GLN A 893 -7.68 60.69 2.21
CA GLN A 893 -6.67 60.62 3.28
C GLN A 893 -5.86 61.92 3.36
N LEU A 894 -5.48 62.50 2.22
CA LEU A 894 -4.83 63.82 2.17
C LEU A 894 -5.74 64.93 2.71
N ALA A 895 -7.05 64.87 2.45
CA ALA A 895 -8.02 65.80 3.03
C ALA A 895 -8.11 65.66 4.56
N GLN A 896 -8.00 64.44 5.10
CA GLN A 896 -7.96 64.21 6.55
C GLN A 896 -6.66 64.74 7.18
N VAL A 897 -5.50 64.47 6.58
CA VAL A 897 -4.21 65.01 7.05
C VAL A 897 -4.23 66.54 7.03
N THR A 898 -4.69 67.16 5.95
CA THR A 898 -4.78 68.63 5.85
C THR A 898 -5.76 69.24 6.86
N LYS A 899 -6.82 68.52 7.24
CA LYS A 899 -7.71 68.92 8.34
C LYS A 899 -6.96 68.97 9.68
N HIS A 900 -6.15 67.95 10.00
CA HIS A 900 -5.33 67.94 11.22
C HIS A 900 -4.26 69.05 11.20
N LEU A 901 -3.58 69.25 10.06
CA LEU A 901 -2.60 70.33 9.88
C LEU A 901 -3.23 71.71 10.09
N ARG A 902 -4.42 71.94 9.52
CA ARG A 902 -5.16 73.19 9.73
C ARG A 902 -5.53 73.40 11.19
N GLN A 903 -5.96 72.35 11.89
CA GLN A 903 -6.26 72.43 13.33
C GLN A 903 -5.01 72.78 14.15
N ALA A 904 -3.87 72.15 13.84
CA ALA A 904 -2.60 72.47 14.49
C ALA A 904 -2.15 73.92 14.23
N TYR A 905 -2.29 74.39 12.99
CA TYR A 905 -1.97 75.77 12.60
C TYR A 905 -2.81 76.81 13.36
N VAL A 906 -4.13 76.61 13.43
CA VAL A 906 -5.03 77.51 14.18
C VAL A 906 -4.65 77.53 15.66
N ARG A 907 -4.35 76.37 16.27
CA ARG A 907 -3.94 76.31 17.68
C ARG A 907 -2.60 76.98 17.96
N LEU A 908 -1.66 76.96 17.01
CA LEU A 908 -0.40 77.71 17.12
C LEU A 908 -0.63 79.22 17.07
N LEU A 909 -1.56 79.69 16.24
CA LEU A 909 -1.95 81.10 16.20
C LEU A 909 -2.60 81.52 17.53
N ASP A 910 -3.52 80.72 18.07
CA ASP A 910 -4.16 80.98 19.37
C ASP A 910 -3.13 81.06 20.53
N LEU A 911 -2.09 80.21 20.49
CA LEU A 911 -0.99 80.21 21.47
C LEU A 911 -0.04 81.40 21.30
N GLY A 912 0.15 81.88 20.07
CA GLY A 912 0.93 83.08 19.77
C GLY A 912 0.20 84.39 20.09
N GLU A 913 -1.13 84.38 20.15
CA GLU A 913 -1.95 85.54 20.55
C GLU A 913 -2.18 85.64 22.07
N SER A 914 -1.80 84.61 22.85
CA SER A 914 -1.96 84.57 24.32
C SER A 914 -0.66 84.72 25.12
N SER A 915 0.44 85.06 24.46
CA SER A 915 1.74 85.40 25.07
C SER A 915 2.02 86.89 25.11
#